data_AF-A0A316I577-F1
#
_entry.id   AF-A0A316I577-F1
#
_cell.length_a   1.000
_cell.length_b   1.000
_cell.length_c   1.000
_cell.angle_alpha   90.00
_cell.angle_beta   90.00
_cell.angle_gamma   90.00
#
_symmetry.space_group_name_H-M   'P 1'
#
loop_
_entity.id
_entity.type
_entity.pdbx_description
1 polymer ?
#
loop_
_entity_poly.entity_id
_entity_poly.type
_entity_poly.pdbx_seq_one_letter_code
_entity_poly.pdbx_strand_id
1 'polypeptide(L)'
;MRSLLTALALVAASVAAPAAQADPGPAVDPALALTPPMGFNNWNTTGCDINEQMIRDMADIFVSKGLKDVGYQYVNVDDCWADLTRDPATGRLRNHPTRFPGGMKALADYIHARGLKFGIYTSAGTLTCAKTMPGSLDHEEIDAQTFADWGVDYLKYDNCNNEGRPALERYTKMRDALKKTGRPIVYSICEWGQNKPWEWGKGVGHLWRTTGDINDTWSKTVEIIKLNAPLDAYAGPGHWNDPDMLEVGNGKQTTTEYQSHFALWSIMAAPLLIGADLRKISPEHLDILRNKEIIAINQDRLGVQGKVIYQKDGHWVFVKPLANGDKAVALFNESEVNATISTTAREIGLPRSVGYTVRDLWQHKNFQSAGKISASLPPHGTAIFRVKASQDWYQHEPAIDTSLDIAQQYAGIPSTITPAGEPFVATVTATNQAPIPVLDASTTFRAPAGWKVEKLSSERAPVLLTSQSVQSKWKVTPPAGAVPGTHVLNGSLGATWVGRGKLTRPVTSPALVPVAPPSGGSLWASDVTFTTERSGYGPVERDRSNGGYVGGDGKTLTINGKTYEKGLGTHANAELILYVGGRCTSFSSDVGIDDERDVNQQGSAIFEIWADGTRVASSGLRTWKDDAVSISGSLQGAKFLRLVVNDSGDGVRFDRGDFAGAKLTC
;
A
#
# COMPACT_ATOMS: atom_id res chain seq x y z
N MET A 1 1.71 22.80 -85.99
CA MET A 1 0.32 22.29 -86.02
C MET A 1 0.35 20.78 -85.91
N ARG A 2 -0.61 20.17 -85.19
CA ARG A 2 -0.74 18.76 -84.71
C ARG A 2 -0.19 18.59 -83.28
N SER A 3 -0.94 19.02 -82.26
CA SER A 3 -2.06 18.35 -81.56
C SER A 3 -1.58 17.32 -80.55
N LEU A 4 -1.48 17.74 -79.28
CA LEU A 4 -1.44 16.84 -78.11
C LEU A 4 -2.83 16.29 -77.84
N LEU A 5 -2.94 14.96 -77.70
CA LEU A 5 -4.09 14.25 -77.15
C LEU A 5 -3.62 13.60 -75.84
N THR A 6 -4.12 14.13 -74.73
CA THR A 6 -3.89 13.65 -73.37
C THR A 6 -4.84 12.47 -73.10
N ALA A 7 -4.29 11.29 -72.80
CA ALA A 7 -5.08 10.13 -72.38
C ALA A 7 -5.47 10.25 -70.90
N LEU A 8 -6.77 10.31 -70.61
CA LEU A 8 -7.31 10.15 -69.26
C LEU A 8 -7.34 8.65 -68.91
N ALA A 9 -6.54 8.23 -67.93
CA ALA A 9 -6.71 6.93 -67.28
C ALA A 9 -7.75 7.06 -66.16
N LEU A 10 -8.89 6.36 -66.28
CA LEU A 10 -9.84 6.19 -65.18
C LEU A 10 -9.22 5.28 -64.12
N VAL A 11 -8.91 5.83 -62.95
CA VAL A 11 -8.67 5.06 -61.72
C VAL A 11 -10.02 4.88 -61.04
N ALA A 12 -10.58 3.68 -61.09
CA ALA A 12 -11.73 3.31 -60.29
C ALA A 12 -11.29 3.16 -58.82
N ALA A 13 -11.56 4.17 -58.00
CA ALA A 13 -11.41 4.06 -56.56
C ALA A 13 -12.52 3.15 -56.01
N SER A 14 -12.16 1.95 -55.59
CA SER A 14 -13.02 1.11 -54.75
C SER A 14 -13.16 1.78 -53.39
N VAL A 15 -14.27 2.47 -53.18
CA VAL A 15 -14.67 2.96 -51.85
C VAL A 15 -15.02 1.73 -51.02
N ALA A 16 -14.06 1.23 -50.24
CA ALA A 16 -14.34 0.27 -49.19
C ALA A 16 -15.25 0.98 -48.17
N ALA A 17 -16.50 0.53 -48.07
CA ALA A 17 -17.38 0.96 -46.99
C ALA A 17 -16.68 0.68 -45.65
N PRO A 18 -16.64 1.65 -44.71
CA PRO A 18 -16.13 1.37 -43.38
C PRO A 18 -16.92 0.19 -42.80
N ALA A 19 -16.19 -0.85 -42.39
CA ALA A 19 -16.77 -1.94 -41.63
C ALA A 19 -17.50 -1.31 -40.43
N ALA A 20 -18.81 -1.52 -40.35
CA ALA A 20 -19.59 -1.11 -39.20
C ALA A 20 -18.94 -1.74 -37.96
N GLN A 21 -18.36 -0.92 -37.08
CA GLN A 21 -18.04 -1.36 -35.74
C GLN A 21 -19.36 -1.86 -35.15
N ALA A 22 -19.41 -3.16 -34.82
CA ALA A 22 -20.52 -3.72 -34.09
C ALA A 22 -20.75 -2.85 -32.85
N ASP A 23 -21.96 -2.34 -32.72
CA ASP A 23 -22.40 -1.55 -31.57
C ASP A 23 -22.05 -2.35 -30.31
N PRO A 24 -21.14 -1.87 -29.44
CA PRO A 24 -20.80 -2.61 -28.24
C PRO A 24 -22.10 -2.75 -27.46
N GLY A 25 -22.60 -3.98 -27.32
CA GLY A 25 -23.88 -4.28 -26.69
C GLY A 25 -24.05 -3.51 -25.36
N PRO A 26 -25.30 -3.31 -24.92
CA PRO A 26 -25.60 -2.35 -23.86
C PRO A 26 -24.80 -2.68 -22.59
N ALA A 27 -24.12 -1.67 -22.03
CA ALA A 27 -23.22 -1.77 -20.89
C ALA A 27 -23.83 -2.44 -19.65
N VAL A 28 -22.97 -2.77 -18.67
CA VAL A 28 -23.40 -3.16 -17.31
C VAL A 28 -24.26 -2.06 -16.68
N ASP A 29 -25.15 -2.44 -15.76
CA ASP A 29 -25.97 -1.47 -15.03
C ASP A 29 -25.13 -0.76 -13.95
N PRO A 30 -24.79 0.53 -14.12
CA PRO A 30 -23.96 1.24 -13.15
C PRO A 30 -24.63 1.34 -11.76
N ALA A 31 -25.95 1.13 -11.66
CA ALA A 31 -26.67 1.19 -10.40
C ALA A 31 -26.25 0.11 -9.38
N LEU A 32 -25.60 -0.98 -9.81
CA LEU A 32 -25.17 -2.06 -8.91
C LEU A 32 -23.95 -1.70 -8.06
N ALA A 33 -23.17 -0.71 -8.48
CA ALA A 33 -21.94 -0.28 -7.81
C ALA A 33 -21.79 1.24 -7.82
N LEU A 34 -22.85 1.98 -7.44
CA LEU A 34 -22.82 3.45 -7.33
C LEU A 34 -21.76 3.98 -6.36
N THR A 35 -21.33 3.15 -5.41
CA THR A 35 -20.16 3.34 -4.55
C THR A 35 -19.27 2.09 -4.65
N PRO A 36 -17.98 2.18 -4.28
CA PRO A 36 -17.08 1.03 -4.33
C PRO A 36 -17.64 -0.14 -3.50
N PRO A 37 -17.61 -1.40 -4.00
CA PRO A 37 -18.07 -2.55 -3.23
C PRO A 37 -17.31 -2.73 -1.92
N MET A 38 -18.02 -3.13 -0.86
CA MET A 38 -17.43 -3.45 0.45
C MET A 38 -17.80 -4.86 0.88
N GLY A 39 -16.82 -5.64 1.31
CA GLY A 39 -17.04 -7.05 1.62
C GLY A 39 -15.83 -7.77 2.18
N PHE A 40 -15.81 -9.08 1.94
CA PHE A 40 -14.74 -10.00 2.31
C PHE A 40 -14.42 -10.91 1.13
N ASN A 41 -13.17 -11.33 1.03
CA ASN A 41 -12.69 -12.39 0.16
C ASN A 41 -11.63 -13.22 0.91
N ASN A 42 -11.70 -14.54 0.83
CA ASN A 42 -10.86 -15.44 1.64
C ASN A 42 -9.42 -15.64 1.12
N TRP A 43 -9.10 -15.22 -0.11
CA TRP A 43 -7.90 -15.64 -0.82
C TRP A 43 -6.60 -15.33 -0.06
N ASN A 44 -6.42 -14.09 0.41
CA ASN A 44 -5.19 -13.63 1.06
C ASN A 44 -4.81 -14.43 2.31
N THR A 45 -5.78 -15.09 2.96
CA THR A 45 -5.55 -15.81 4.21
C THR A 45 -5.57 -17.30 4.10
N THR A 46 -6.39 -17.84 3.21
CA THR A 46 -6.65 -19.28 3.18
C THR A 46 -6.31 -19.92 1.85
N GLY A 47 -6.20 -19.15 0.77
CA GLY A 47 -6.06 -19.72 -0.57
C GLY A 47 -7.08 -20.84 -0.79
N CYS A 48 -6.59 -22.06 -1.01
CA CYS A 48 -7.40 -23.26 -1.20
C CYS A 48 -7.79 -24.02 0.09
N ASP A 49 -7.32 -23.60 1.27
CA ASP A 49 -7.75 -24.12 2.57
C ASP A 49 -9.07 -23.45 3.02
N ILE A 50 -10.08 -23.60 2.18
CA ILE A 50 -11.42 -23.03 2.36
C ILE A 50 -12.46 -24.14 2.48
N ASN A 51 -13.48 -23.89 3.29
CA ASN A 51 -14.68 -24.71 3.35
C ASN A 51 -15.94 -23.89 3.66
N GLU A 52 -17.10 -24.53 3.49
CA GLU A 52 -18.42 -23.95 3.70
C GLU A 52 -18.59 -23.38 5.12
N GLN A 53 -18.11 -24.08 6.16
CA GLN A 53 -18.25 -23.63 7.54
C GLN A 53 -17.51 -22.32 7.79
N MET A 54 -16.28 -22.19 7.26
CA MET A 54 -15.53 -20.94 7.36
C MET A 54 -16.30 -19.77 6.78
N ILE A 55 -16.92 -19.94 5.60
CA ILE A 55 -17.68 -18.86 4.96
C ILE A 55 -18.95 -18.51 5.75
N ARG A 56 -19.61 -19.51 6.35
CA ARG A 56 -20.72 -19.29 7.29
C ARG A 56 -20.27 -18.49 8.51
N ASP A 57 -19.13 -18.85 9.11
CA ASP A 57 -18.55 -18.14 10.26
C ASP A 57 -18.22 -16.68 9.91
N MET A 58 -17.67 -16.43 8.72
CA MET A 58 -17.37 -15.09 8.23
C MET A 58 -18.65 -14.24 8.08
N ALA A 59 -19.72 -14.82 7.52
CA ALA A 59 -21.01 -14.16 7.43
C ALA A 59 -21.61 -13.85 8.81
N ASP A 60 -21.46 -14.76 9.78
CA ASP A 60 -21.88 -14.54 11.17
C ASP A 60 -21.05 -13.45 11.87
N ILE A 61 -19.74 -13.37 11.59
CA ILE A 61 -18.85 -12.33 12.10
C ILE A 61 -19.21 -10.95 11.55
N PHE A 62 -19.60 -10.87 10.27
CA PHE A 62 -20.03 -9.60 9.68
C PHE A 62 -21.19 -8.96 10.46
N VAL A 63 -22.14 -9.78 10.90
CA VAL A 63 -23.28 -9.34 11.72
C VAL A 63 -22.84 -9.10 13.16
N SER A 64 -22.25 -10.10 13.81
CA SER A 64 -21.96 -10.05 15.26
C SER A 64 -20.90 -9.02 15.66
N LYS A 65 -19.97 -8.67 14.76
CA LYS A 65 -18.93 -7.65 15.02
C LYS A 65 -19.27 -6.26 14.43
N GLY A 66 -20.45 -6.10 13.83
CA GLY A 66 -20.96 -4.81 13.33
C GLY A 66 -20.31 -4.34 12.03
N LEU A 67 -19.69 -5.23 11.24
CA LEU A 67 -19.13 -4.87 9.93
C LEU A 67 -20.24 -4.60 8.90
N LYS A 68 -21.33 -5.37 8.98
CA LYS A 68 -22.53 -5.12 8.16
C LYS A 68 -23.07 -3.70 8.37
N ASP A 69 -23.11 -3.24 9.62
CA ASP A 69 -23.65 -1.92 9.99
C ASP A 69 -22.80 -0.76 9.49
N VAL A 70 -21.54 -1.01 9.11
CA VAL A 70 -20.66 -0.01 8.49
C VAL A 70 -20.54 -0.17 6.98
N GLY A 71 -21.28 -1.10 6.37
CA GLY A 71 -21.43 -1.20 4.91
C GLY A 71 -20.84 -2.45 4.26
N TYR A 72 -20.09 -3.29 4.99
CA TYR A 72 -19.57 -4.55 4.44
C TYR A 72 -20.72 -5.54 4.21
N GLN A 73 -20.98 -5.86 2.94
CA GLN A 73 -22.16 -6.64 2.56
C GLN A 73 -21.83 -7.86 1.70
N TYR A 74 -20.73 -7.85 0.95
CA TYR A 74 -20.36 -8.98 0.08
C TYR A 74 -19.50 -10.00 0.84
N VAL A 75 -19.90 -11.27 0.84
CA VAL A 75 -19.11 -12.40 1.35
C VAL A 75 -18.70 -13.23 0.13
N ASN A 76 -17.49 -13.01 -0.36
CA ASN A 76 -17.00 -13.60 -1.59
C ASN A 76 -16.20 -14.87 -1.30
N VAL A 77 -16.46 -15.91 -2.09
CA VAL A 77 -15.67 -17.14 -2.15
C VAL A 77 -14.76 -17.05 -3.37
N ASP A 78 -13.45 -17.12 -3.13
CA ASP A 78 -12.43 -17.12 -4.19
C ASP A 78 -12.22 -18.53 -4.78
N ASP A 79 -11.12 -18.76 -5.50
CA ASP A 79 -10.78 -20.02 -6.16
C ASP A 79 -10.92 -21.26 -5.26
N CYS A 80 -10.81 -22.45 -5.85
CA CYS A 80 -10.81 -23.73 -5.14
C CYS A 80 -12.17 -24.19 -4.54
N TRP A 81 -13.28 -23.56 -4.92
CA TRP A 81 -14.63 -23.89 -4.42
C TRP A 81 -15.38 -24.98 -5.22
N ALA A 82 -15.06 -25.16 -6.50
CA ALA A 82 -15.74 -26.11 -7.38
C ALA A 82 -15.01 -27.46 -7.46
N ASP A 83 -15.71 -28.47 -7.98
CA ASP A 83 -15.11 -29.74 -8.40
C ASP A 83 -14.25 -29.52 -9.66
N LEU A 84 -13.25 -30.39 -9.86
CA LEU A 84 -12.32 -30.33 -10.99
C LEU A 84 -13.02 -30.55 -12.34
N THR A 85 -14.16 -31.24 -12.32
CA THR A 85 -14.92 -31.56 -13.54
C THR A 85 -16.35 -31.03 -13.47
N ARG A 86 -16.82 -30.53 -14.61
CA ARG A 86 -18.21 -30.12 -14.84
C ARG A 86 -19.14 -31.33 -14.75
N ASP A 87 -20.41 -31.08 -14.49
CA ASP A 87 -21.44 -32.09 -14.61
C ASP A 87 -21.48 -32.62 -16.05
N PRO A 88 -21.33 -33.94 -16.28
CA PRO A 88 -21.25 -34.49 -17.63
C PRO A 88 -22.59 -34.46 -18.38
N ALA A 89 -23.72 -34.37 -17.68
CA ALA A 89 -25.05 -34.33 -18.29
C ALA A 89 -25.46 -32.90 -18.65
N THR A 90 -25.13 -31.92 -17.81
CA THR A 90 -25.56 -30.54 -18.00
C THR A 90 -24.45 -29.60 -18.46
N GLY A 91 -23.17 -29.93 -18.26
CA GLY A 91 -22.02 -29.05 -18.52
C GLY A 91 -21.80 -27.97 -17.44
N ARG A 92 -22.57 -27.98 -16.35
CA ARG A 92 -22.52 -26.95 -15.29
C ARG A 92 -21.36 -27.17 -14.34
N LEU A 93 -20.85 -26.10 -13.75
CA LEU A 93 -19.95 -26.18 -12.60
C LEU A 93 -20.63 -26.89 -11.43
N ARG A 94 -19.85 -27.67 -10.67
CA ARG A 94 -20.30 -28.39 -9.48
C ARG A 94 -19.52 -27.88 -8.26
N ASN A 95 -20.17 -27.79 -7.11
CA ASN A 95 -19.47 -27.51 -5.87
C ASN A 95 -18.49 -28.65 -5.51
N HIS A 96 -17.39 -28.30 -4.86
CA HIS A 96 -16.47 -29.32 -4.35
C HIS A 96 -17.17 -30.17 -3.28
N PRO A 97 -17.20 -31.51 -3.40
CA PRO A 97 -18.06 -32.37 -2.57
C PRO A 97 -17.68 -32.40 -1.08
N THR A 98 -16.41 -32.16 -0.76
CA THR A 98 -15.93 -32.13 0.64
C THR A 98 -15.79 -30.73 1.24
N ARG A 99 -15.33 -29.73 0.47
CA ARG A 99 -15.21 -28.35 0.95
C ARG A 99 -16.56 -27.66 1.06
N PHE A 100 -17.47 -27.94 0.12
CA PHE A 100 -18.80 -27.33 0.04
C PHE A 100 -19.90 -28.39 -0.10
N PRO A 101 -20.04 -29.32 0.86
CA PRO A 101 -20.98 -30.45 0.76
C PRO A 101 -22.45 -30.01 0.68
N GLY A 102 -22.80 -28.85 1.26
CA GLY A 102 -24.17 -28.29 1.20
C GLY A 102 -24.51 -27.62 -0.14
N GLY A 103 -23.51 -27.37 -0.99
CA GLY A 103 -23.67 -26.71 -2.28
C GLY A 103 -23.78 -25.19 -2.20
N MET A 104 -23.43 -24.52 -3.31
CA MET A 104 -23.29 -23.05 -3.33
C MET A 104 -24.62 -22.32 -3.15
N LYS A 105 -25.74 -22.88 -3.64
CA LYS A 105 -27.08 -22.31 -3.42
C LYS A 105 -27.42 -22.22 -1.93
N ALA A 106 -27.21 -23.30 -1.18
CA ALA A 106 -27.53 -23.33 0.24
C ALA A 106 -26.64 -22.38 1.06
N LEU A 107 -25.40 -22.18 0.62
CA LEU A 107 -24.50 -21.18 1.19
C LEU A 107 -24.97 -19.76 0.89
N ALA A 108 -25.36 -19.48 -0.36
CA ALA A 108 -25.94 -18.18 -0.75
C ALA A 108 -27.20 -17.86 0.07
N ASP A 109 -28.13 -18.80 0.17
CA ASP A 109 -29.35 -18.66 0.98
C ASP A 109 -29.03 -18.33 2.45
N TYR A 110 -27.99 -18.96 3.02
CA TYR A 110 -27.54 -18.69 4.39
C TYR A 110 -26.97 -17.28 4.57
N ILE A 111 -26.21 -16.80 3.59
CA ILE A 111 -25.63 -15.46 3.56
C ILE A 111 -26.75 -14.42 3.39
N HIS A 112 -27.69 -14.66 2.48
CA HIS A 112 -28.86 -13.81 2.28
C HIS A 112 -29.76 -13.73 3.51
N ALA A 113 -29.93 -14.83 4.25
CA ALA A 113 -30.68 -14.84 5.51
C ALA A 113 -30.09 -13.92 6.59
N ARG A 114 -28.81 -13.54 6.47
CA ARG A 114 -28.13 -12.52 7.32
C ARG A 114 -28.23 -11.11 6.75
N GLY A 115 -28.94 -10.92 5.64
CA GLY A 115 -29.00 -9.68 4.89
C GLY A 115 -27.65 -9.27 4.31
N LEU A 116 -26.80 -10.24 3.98
CA LEU A 116 -25.56 -10.06 3.25
C LEU A 116 -25.76 -10.52 1.79
N LYS A 117 -24.75 -10.33 0.96
CA LYS A 117 -24.70 -10.70 -0.45
C LYS A 117 -23.60 -11.72 -0.69
N PHE A 118 -23.83 -12.66 -1.59
CA PHE A 118 -22.91 -13.75 -1.87
C PHE A 118 -22.09 -13.47 -3.13
N GLY A 119 -20.76 -13.62 -3.07
CA GLY A 119 -19.89 -13.53 -4.23
C GLY A 119 -19.17 -14.84 -4.55
N ILE A 120 -18.87 -15.04 -5.83
CA ILE A 120 -18.17 -16.23 -6.33
C ILE A 120 -17.04 -15.83 -7.28
N TYR A 121 -16.18 -16.80 -7.58
CA TYR A 121 -15.01 -16.65 -8.43
C TYR A 121 -15.02 -17.65 -9.60
N THR A 122 -14.52 -17.22 -10.76
CA THR A 122 -14.04 -18.09 -11.85
C THR A 122 -13.02 -17.30 -12.69
N SER A 123 -12.51 -17.89 -13.77
CA SER A 123 -11.53 -17.27 -14.67
C SER A 123 -12.07 -17.14 -16.09
N ALA A 124 -11.71 -16.06 -16.77
CA ALA A 124 -11.83 -15.86 -18.22
C ALA A 124 -10.80 -16.70 -18.99
N GLY A 125 -10.74 -17.98 -18.67
CA GLY A 125 -9.84 -18.99 -19.23
C GLY A 125 -10.39 -20.40 -19.07
N THR A 126 -9.62 -21.40 -19.51
CA THR A 126 -10.02 -22.82 -19.49
C THR A 126 -9.96 -23.43 -18.09
N LEU A 127 -9.05 -22.96 -17.25
CA LEU A 127 -8.88 -23.32 -15.84
C LEU A 127 -8.72 -22.05 -15.00
N THR A 128 -9.05 -22.14 -13.71
CA THR A 128 -8.71 -21.09 -12.75
C THR A 128 -7.22 -21.03 -12.45
N CYS A 129 -6.76 -19.99 -11.74
CA CYS A 129 -5.34 -19.80 -11.45
C CYS A 129 -4.74 -20.93 -10.62
N ALA A 130 -5.48 -21.47 -9.63
CA ALA A 130 -5.05 -22.63 -8.86
C ALA A 130 -5.08 -23.95 -9.66
N LYS A 131 -5.71 -23.96 -10.85
CA LYS A 131 -5.88 -25.14 -11.71
C LYS A 131 -6.59 -26.31 -11.03
N THR A 132 -7.38 -26.01 -10.00
CA THR A 132 -8.15 -26.99 -9.22
C THR A 132 -9.60 -27.08 -9.68
N MET A 133 -10.06 -26.15 -10.52
CA MET A 133 -11.40 -26.15 -11.07
C MET A 133 -11.44 -25.54 -12.49
N PRO A 134 -12.48 -25.85 -13.29
CA PRO A 134 -12.68 -25.26 -14.60
C PRO A 134 -12.84 -23.74 -14.53
N GLY A 135 -12.27 -23.04 -15.50
CA GLY A 135 -12.66 -21.66 -15.80
C GLY A 135 -13.89 -21.61 -16.71
N SER A 136 -14.34 -20.42 -17.07
CA SER A 136 -15.59 -20.19 -17.80
C SER A 136 -15.41 -19.80 -19.26
N LEU A 137 -14.18 -19.82 -19.80
CA LEU A 137 -13.98 -19.54 -21.23
C LEU A 137 -14.78 -20.54 -22.08
N ASP A 138 -15.55 -20.01 -23.04
CA ASP A 138 -16.48 -20.76 -23.90
C ASP A 138 -17.64 -21.47 -23.14
N HIS A 139 -17.82 -21.16 -21.86
CA HIS A 139 -18.91 -21.66 -21.00
C HIS A 139 -19.65 -20.51 -20.30
N GLU A 140 -19.51 -19.28 -20.79
CA GLU A 140 -19.95 -18.08 -20.10
C GLU A 140 -21.46 -18.08 -19.85
N GLU A 141 -22.27 -18.46 -20.85
CA GLU A 141 -23.74 -18.48 -20.73
C GLU A 141 -24.22 -19.47 -19.65
N ILE A 142 -23.66 -20.69 -19.65
CA ILE A 142 -24.07 -21.73 -18.70
C ILE A 142 -23.60 -21.44 -17.28
N ASP A 143 -22.40 -20.86 -17.14
CA ASP A 143 -21.85 -20.52 -15.83
C ASP A 143 -22.55 -19.30 -15.24
N ALA A 144 -22.82 -18.26 -16.05
CA ALA A 144 -23.61 -17.12 -15.62
C ALA A 144 -25.00 -17.55 -15.15
N GLN A 145 -25.71 -18.39 -15.92
CA GLN A 145 -27.01 -18.92 -15.49
C GLN A 145 -26.86 -19.77 -14.21
N THR A 146 -25.76 -20.51 -14.06
CA THR A 146 -25.48 -21.27 -12.83
C THR A 146 -25.35 -20.37 -11.62
N PHE A 147 -24.61 -19.28 -11.73
CA PHE A 147 -24.47 -18.30 -10.67
C PHE A 147 -25.79 -17.61 -10.35
N ALA A 148 -26.59 -17.28 -11.37
CA ALA A 148 -27.91 -16.70 -11.17
C ALA A 148 -28.87 -17.64 -10.43
N ASP A 149 -28.92 -18.91 -10.83
CA ASP A 149 -29.75 -19.94 -10.18
C ASP A 149 -29.34 -20.17 -8.73
N TRP A 150 -28.04 -20.03 -8.40
CA TRP A 150 -27.53 -20.14 -7.04
C TRP A 150 -27.69 -18.87 -6.20
N GLY A 151 -28.17 -17.77 -6.78
CA GLY A 151 -28.34 -16.54 -6.03
C GLY A 151 -27.05 -15.74 -5.80
N VAL A 152 -26.05 -15.88 -6.68
CA VAL A 152 -24.81 -15.08 -6.62
C VAL A 152 -25.12 -13.60 -6.89
N ASP A 153 -24.51 -12.69 -6.16
CA ASP A 153 -24.66 -11.22 -6.28
C ASP A 153 -23.39 -10.52 -6.77
N TYR A 154 -22.25 -11.23 -6.77
CA TYR A 154 -20.94 -10.71 -7.15
C TYR A 154 -20.12 -11.79 -7.86
N LEU A 155 -19.48 -11.46 -8.96
CA LEU A 155 -18.52 -12.31 -9.66
C LEU A 155 -17.15 -11.64 -9.74
N LYS A 156 -16.12 -12.25 -9.15
CA LYS A 156 -14.70 -12.00 -9.48
C LYS A 156 -14.33 -12.88 -10.67
N TYR A 157 -13.83 -12.28 -11.76
CA TYR A 157 -13.52 -12.97 -13.00
C TYR A 157 -12.06 -12.78 -13.40
N ASP A 158 -11.27 -13.83 -13.21
CA ASP A 158 -9.81 -13.83 -13.37
C ASP A 158 -9.34 -13.95 -14.84
N ASN A 159 -8.03 -13.99 -15.05
CA ASN A 159 -7.40 -13.95 -16.37
C ASN A 159 -6.46 -15.13 -16.67
N CYS A 160 -6.29 -16.09 -15.75
CA CYS A 160 -5.46 -17.28 -15.95
C CYS A 160 -5.99 -18.22 -17.04
N ASN A 161 -5.08 -18.91 -17.74
CA ASN A 161 -5.39 -19.89 -18.79
C ASN A 161 -6.31 -19.35 -19.90
N ASN A 162 -6.09 -18.10 -20.31
CA ASN A 162 -6.94 -17.37 -21.25
C ASN A 162 -6.73 -17.72 -22.74
N GLU A 163 -5.88 -18.71 -23.04
CA GLU A 163 -5.54 -19.17 -24.40
C GLU A 163 -5.00 -18.07 -25.34
N GLY A 164 -4.45 -16.98 -24.78
CA GLY A 164 -3.97 -15.83 -25.55
C GLY A 164 -5.08 -15.01 -26.22
N ARG A 165 -6.36 -15.26 -25.89
CA ARG A 165 -7.49 -14.53 -26.50
C ARG A 165 -7.58 -13.10 -25.95
N PRO A 166 -8.00 -12.11 -26.76
CA PRO A 166 -8.10 -10.73 -26.34
C PRO A 166 -8.96 -10.53 -25.08
N ALA A 167 -8.49 -9.71 -24.14
CA ALA A 167 -9.18 -9.46 -22.87
C ALA A 167 -10.59 -8.90 -23.11
N LEU A 168 -10.72 -7.84 -23.92
CA LEU A 168 -12.01 -7.20 -24.19
C LEU A 168 -13.04 -8.20 -24.73
N GLU A 169 -12.65 -9.14 -25.60
CA GLU A 169 -13.54 -10.18 -26.10
C GLU A 169 -14.06 -11.07 -24.97
N ARG A 170 -13.14 -11.67 -24.19
CA ARG A 170 -13.48 -12.63 -23.13
C ARG A 170 -14.32 -12.00 -22.03
N TYR A 171 -13.94 -10.80 -21.58
CA TYR A 171 -14.68 -10.11 -20.52
C TYR A 171 -16.06 -9.63 -20.99
N THR A 172 -16.21 -9.25 -22.27
CA THR A 172 -17.50 -8.89 -22.88
C THR A 172 -18.44 -10.09 -23.00
N LYS A 173 -17.94 -11.27 -23.36
CA LYS A 173 -18.76 -12.50 -23.41
C LYS A 173 -19.40 -12.81 -22.06
N MET A 174 -18.63 -12.75 -20.97
CA MET A 174 -19.17 -12.97 -19.63
C MET A 174 -20.13 -11.86 -19.18
N ARG A 175 -19.85 -10.58 -19.52
CA ARG A 175 -20.81 -9.48 -19.29
C ARG A 175 -22.18 -9.79 -19.91
N ASP A 176 -22.19 -10.16 -21.18
CA ASP A 176 -23.43 -10.42 -21.93
C ASP A 176 -24.17 -11.63 -21.36
N ALA A 177 -23.42 -12.68 -20.99
CA ALA A 177 -23.96 -13.84 -20.31
C ALA A 177 -24.62 -13.49 -18.97
N LEU A 178 -23.94 -12.72 -18.09
CA LEU A 178 -24.50 -12.26 -16.82
C LEU A 178 -25.78 -11.45 -17.03
N LYS A 179 -25.79 -10.54 -18.01
CA LYS A 179 -26.95 -9.72 -18.34
C LYS A 179 -28.14 -10.55 -18.80
N LYS A 180 -27.90 -11.59 -19.61
CA LYS A 180 -28.93 -12.51 -20.14
C LYS A 180 -29.67 -13.26 -19.02
N THR A 181 -29.03 -13.49 -17.87
CA THR A 181 -29.67 -14.15 -16.72
C THR A 181 -30.80 -13.33 -16.10
N GLY A 182 -30.79 -12.01 -16.27
CA GLY A 182 -31.71 -11.08 -15.60
C GLY A 182 -31.45 -10.88 -14.10
N ARG A 183 -30.47 -11.57 -13.49
CA ARG A 183 -30.09 -11.37 -12.09
C ARG A 183 -29.05 -10.23 -11.99
N PRO A 184 -29.23 -9.27 -11.07
CA PRO A 184 -28.20 -8.27 -10.78
C PRO A 184 -26.96 -8.91 -10.13
N ILE A 185 -25.83 -8.91 -10.86
CA ILE A 185 -24.54 -9.44 -10.37
C ILE A 185 -23.47 -8.38 -10.60
N VAL A 186 -22.81 -7.93 -9.52
CA VAL A 186 -21.63 -7.07 -9.61
C VAL A 186 -20.51 -7.84 -10.30
N TYR A 187 -19.91 -7.23 -11.31
CA TYR A 187 -18.94 -7.89 -12.18
C TYR A 187 -17.56 -7.25 -12.03
N SER A 188 -16.65 -7.99 -11.41
CA SER A 188 -15.30 -7.58 -11.04
C SER A 188 -14.27 -8.22 -11.95
N ILE A 189 -13.66 -7.41 -12.81
CA ILE A 189 -12.63 -7.82 -13.77
C ILE A 189 -11.30 -7.99 -13.03
N CYS A 190 -10.65 -9.15 -13.16
CA CYS A 190 -9.38 -9.45 -12.52
C CYS A 190 -8.34 -9.85 -13.59
N GLU A 191 -7.88 -8.86 -14.37
CA GLU A 191 -6.82 -9.02 -15.38
C GLU A 191 -5.50 -8.31 -15.06
N TRP A 192 -5.39 -7.83 -13.81
CA TRP A 192 -4.17 -7.31 -13.20
C TRP A 192 -3.59 -6.03 -13.83
N GLY A 193 -4.38 -5.29 -14.58
CA GLY A 193 -3.95 -4.08 -15.29
C GLY A 193 -3.22 -4.33 -16.61
N GLN A 194 -3.07 -5.60 -17.03
CA GLN A 194 -2.25 -6.02 -18.17
C GLN A 194 -2.68 -5.38 -19.49
N ASN A 195 -3.99 -5.20 -19.70
CA ASN A 195 -4.53 -4.62 -20.93
C ASN A 195 -5.21 -3.27 -20.65
N LYS A 196 -4.75 -2.55 -19.62
CA LYS A 196 -5.26 -1.23 -19.24
C LYS A 196 -6.79 -1.18 -19.10
N PRO A 197 -7.39 -2.00 -18.20
CA PRO A 197 -8.82 -2.15 -18.08
C PRO A 197 -9.54 -0.85 -17.72
N TRP A 198 -8.84 0.16 -17.20
CA TRP A 198 -9.39 1.50 -17.01
C TRP A 198 -9.80 2.20 -18.32
N GLU A 199 -9.27 1.81 -19.48
CA GLU A 199 -9.62 2.40 -20.78
C GLU A 199 -10.88 1.80 -21.41
N TRP A 200 -11.28 0.58 -21.02
CA TRP A 200 -12.40 -0.15 -21.65
C TRP A 200 -13.40 -0.78 -20.67
N GLY A 201 -13.03 -0.93 -19.40
CA GLY A 201 -13.78 -1.65 -18.38
C GLY A 201 -15.12 -1.02 -18.02
N LYS A 202 -15.28 0.31 -18.15
CA LYS A 202 -16.51 1.04 -17.85
C LYS A 202 -17.75 0.54 -18.60
N GLY A 203 -17.58 0.01 -19.82
CA GLY A 203 -18.67 -0.59 -20.60
C GLY A 203 -18.86 -2.09 -20.36
N VAL A 204 -17.99 -2.71 -19.55
CA VAL A 204 -17.84 -4.17 -19.44
C VAL A 204 -18.07 -4.68 -18.03
N GLY A 205 -17.48 -4.07 -17.01
CA GLY A 205 -17.57 -4.47 -15.61
C GLY A 205 -17.80 -3.26 -14.70
N HIS A 206 -18.04 -3.55 -13.42
CA HIS A 206 -18.31 -2.53 -12.40
C HIS A 206 -17.04 -2.09 -11.66
N LEU A 207 -15.98 -2.88 -11.78
CA LEU A 207 -14.65 -2.62 -11.23
C LEU A 207 -13.63 -3.50 -11.94
N TRP A 208 -12.37 -3.08 -11.90
CA TRP A 208 -11.25 -3.80 -12.52
C TRP A 208 -9.97 -3.69 -11.72
N ARG A 209 -9.31 -4.83 -11.54
CA ARG A 209 -7.97 -4.90 -10.95
C ARG A 209 -6.99 -4.07 -11.79
N THR A 210 -6.27 -3.15 -11.16
CA THR A 210 -5.31 -2.25 -11.82
C THR A 210 -3.87 -2.72 -11.74
N THR A 211 -3.59 -3.71 -10.89
CA THR A 211 -2.24 -4.23 -10.62
C THR A 211 -2.24 -5.75 -10.46
N GLY A 212 -1.04 -6.34 -10.44
CA GLY A 212 -0.82 -7.68 -9.89
C GLY A 212 -1.25 -7.78 -8.42
N ASP A 213 -1.29 -9.00 -7.90
CA ASP A 213 -1.84 -9.28 -6.57
C ASP A 213 -1.08 -8.56 -5.45
N ILE A 214 -1.84 -8.06 -4.47
CA ILE A 214 -1.28 -7.62 -3.20
C ILE A 214 -0.76 -8.82 -2.41
N ASN A 215 0.16 -8.55 -1.50
CA ASN A 215 0.48 -9.44 -0.39
C ASN A 215 0.67 -8.58 0.86
N ASP A 216 0.64 -9.22 2.04
CA ASP A 216 0.79 -8.54 3.33
C ASP A 216 2.24 -8.11 3.57
N THR A 217 2.72 -7.16 2.77
CA THR A 217 4.00 -6.46 2.95
C THR A 217 3.79 -4.98 2.65
N TRP A 218 4.53 -4.13 3.37
CA TRP A 218 4.44 -2.69 3.20
C TRP A 218 4.92 -2.24 1.81
N SER A 219 6.02 -2.82 1.31
CA SER A 219 6.57 -2.49 0.00
C SER A 219 5.56 -2.75 -1.12
N LYS A 220 4.84 -3.88 -1.06
CA LYS A 220 3.80 -4.19 -2.04
C LYS A 220 2.61 -3.23 -1.95
N THR A 221 2.21 -2.86 -0.74
CA THR A 221 1.16 -1.86 -0.51
C THR A 221 1.52 -0.53 -1.17
N VAL A 222 2.76 -0.04 -0.98
CA VAL A 222 3.25 1.21 -1.59
C VAL A 222 3.36 1.10 -3.11
N GLU A 223 3.84 -0.02 -3.65
CA GLU A 223 3.88 -0.27 -5.10
C GLU A 223 2.50 -0.12 -5.72
N ILE A 224 1.48 -0.75 -5.14
CA ILE A 224 0.10 -0.70 -5.62
C ILE A 224 -0.47 0.72 -5.54
N ILE A 225 -0.21 1.46 -4.46
CA ILE A 225 -0.62 2.87 -4.35
C ILE A 225 -0.04 3.70 -5.50
N LYS A 226 1.26 3.53 -5.80
CA LYS A 226 1.95 4.26 -6.88
C LYS A 226 1.38 3.95 -8.25
N LEU A 227 0.96 2.70 -8.49
CA LEU A 227 0.37 2.28 -9.76
C LEU A 227 -1.10 2.73 -9.91
N ASN A 228 -1.87 2.71 -8.82
CA ASN A 228 -3.31 3.00 -8.85
C ASN A 228 -3.64 4.49 -8.73
N ALA A 229 -2.86 5.25 -7.97
CA ALA A 229 -3.13 6.68 -7.71
C ALA A 229 -3.24 7.55 -8.98
N PRO A 230 -2.41 7.35 -10.04
CA PRO A 230 -2.52 8.12 -11.29
C PRO A 230 -3.75 7.79 -12.15
N LEU A 231 -4.53 6.77 -11.79
CA LEU A 231 -5.71 6.33 -12.54
C LEU A 231 -7.01 7.04 -12.09
N ASP A 232 -6.90 8.12 -11.32
CA ASP A 232 -8.02 8.82 -10.68
C ASP A 232 -9.12 9.25 -11.66
N ALA A 233 -8.75 9.64 -12.88
CA ALA A 233 -9.69 10.07 -13.91
C ALA A 233 -10.63 8.98 -14.45
N TYR A 234 -10.32 7.69 -14.20
CA TYR A 234 -11.07 6.56 -14.74
C TYR A 234 -12.10 5.97 -13.78
N ALA A 235 -12.02 6.29 -12.49
CA ALA A 235 -12.97 5.79 -11.48
C ALA A 235 -14.19 6.72 -11.35
N GLY A 236 -15.36 6.12 -11.12
CA GLY A 236 -16.62 6.84 -10.97
C GLY A 236 -17.77 5.93 -10.53
N PRO A 237 -18.96 6.49 -10.24
CA PRO A 237 -20.15 5.69 -9.94
C PRO A 237 -20.40 4.59 -10.98
N GLY A 238 -20.43 3.34 -10.54
CA GLY A 238 -20.63 2.15 -11.37
C GLY A 238 -19.37 1.57 -12.02
N HIS A 239 -18.19 2.14 -11.79
CA HIS A 239 -16.94 1.72 -12.44
C HIS A 239 -15.70 2.14 -11.63
N TRP A 240 -15.06 1.19 -10.94
CA TRP A 240 -14.00 1.47 -9.97
C TRP A 240 -12.65 0.86 -10.34
N ASN A 241 -11.57 1.62 -10.10
CA ASN A 241 -10.24 1.04 -10.04
C ASN A 241 -10.12 0.16 -8.78
N ASP A 242 -9.66 -1.07 -8.96
CA ASP A 242 -9.46 -2.04 -7.88
C ASP A 242 -7.96 -2.28 -7.64
N PRO A 243 -7.34 -1.60 -6.65
CA PRO A 243 -5.98 -1.87 -6.20
C PRO A 243 -5.86 -3.16 -5.35
N ASP A 244 -6.80 -4.09 -5.47
CA ASP A 244 -6.84 -5.37 -4.74
C ASP A 244 -7.33 -5.28 -3.29
N MET A 245 -7.46 -6.46 -2.67
CA MET A 245 -8.03 -6.67 -1.34
C MET A 245 -7.24 -6.00 -0.20
N LEU A 246 -7.92 -5.76 0.92
CA LEU A 246 -7.32 -5.24 2.15
C LEU A 246 -6.55 -6.32 2.91
N GLU A 247 -5.30 -6.03 3.27
CA GLU A 247 -4.45 -6.90 4.11
C GLU A 247 -4.58 -6.64 5.61
N VAL A 248 -5.42 -5.68 6.00
CA VAL A 248 -5.63 -5.27 7.40
C VAL A 248 -6.02 -6.47 8.27
N GLY A 249 -5.10 -6.90 9.12
CA GLY A 249 -5.30 -8.02 10.04
C GLY A 249 -4.51 -9.29 9.74
N ASN A 250 -3.71 -9.34 8.67
CA ASN A 250 -2.97 -10.55 8.27
C ASN A 250 -1.64 -10.78 9.00
N GLY A 251 -1.14 -9.78 9.72
CA GLY A 251 -0.14 -9.90 10.77
C GLY A 251 1.30 -9.64 10.37
N LYS A 252 1.59 -9.29 9.12
CA LYS A 252 2.95 -8.99 8.64
C LYS A 252 3.26 -7.48 8.52
N GLN A 253 2.27 -6.61 8.70
CA GLN A 253 2.46 -5.17 8.79
C GLN A 253 2.13 -4.65 10.19
N THR A 254 2.67 -3.48 10.51
CA THR A 254 2.37 -2.75 11.74
C THR A 254 0.96 -2.14 11.69
N THR A 255 0.39 -1.81 12.86
CA THR A 255 -0.88 -1.06 12.92
C THR A 255 -0.83 0.22 12.09
N THR A 256 0.27 0.97 12.16
CA THR A 256 0.45 2.23 11.42
C THR A 256 0.34 2.01 9.91
N GLU A 257 0.98 0.95 9.39
CA GLU A 257 0.91 0.58 7.98
C GLU A 257 -0.50 0.15 7.59
N TYR A 258 -1.19 -0.64 8.43
CA TYR A 258 -2.59 -1.01 8.19
C TYR A 258 -3.55 0.19 8.21
N GLN A 259 -3.33 1.16 9.09
CA GLN A 259 -4.07 2.43 9.08
C GLN A 259 -3.85 3.17 7.76
N SER A 260 -2.60 3.31 7.33
CA SER A 260 -2.25 3.95 6.06
C SER A 260 -2.88 3.23 4.87
N HIS A 261 -2.76 1.90 4.80
CA HIS A 261 -3.37 1.07 3.78
C HIS A 261 -4.89 1.30 3.69
N PHE A 262 -5.60 1.25 4.82
CA PHE A 262 -7.06 1.47 4.85
C PHE A 262 -7.46 2.90 4.44
N ALA A 263 -6.75 3.92 4.94
CA ALA A 263 -7.01 5.31 4.59
C ALA A 263 -6.74 5.60 3.11
N LEU A 264 -5.68 5.01 2.54
CA LEU A 264 -5.30 5.22 1.15
C LEU A 264 -6.24 4.50 0.18
N TRP A 265 -6.68 3.27 0.48
CA TRP A 265 -7.75 2.62 -0.28
C TRP A 265 -9.04 3.44 -0.22
N SER A 266 -9.35 4.00 0.95
CA SER A 266 -10.56 4.79 1.14
C SER A 266 -10.55 6.11 0.38
N ILE A 267 -9.45 6.88 0.44
CA ILE A 267 -9.32 8.14 -0.31
C ILE A 267 -9.28 7.89 -1.82
N MET A 268 -8.73 6.75 -2.26
CA MET A 268 -8.70 6.36 -3.67
C MET A 268 -10.03 5.82 -4.20
N ALA A 269 -11.08 5.73 -3.38
CA ALA A 269 -12.36 5.11 -3.76
C ALA A 269 -12.21 3.66 -4.27
N ALA A 270 -11.27 2.90 -3.68
CA ALA A 270 -11.09 1.49 -3.98
C ALA A 270 -12.24 0.64 -3.39
N PRO A 271 -12.52 -0.56 -3.94
CA PRO A 271 -13.28 -1.57 -3.23
C PRO A 271 -12.63 -1.87 -1.87
N LEU A 272 -13.45 -2.00 -0.81
CA LEU A 272 -12.96 -2.36 0.53
C LEU A 272 -13.32 -3.82 0.80
N LEU A 273 -12.58 -4.74 0.18
CA LEU A 273 -12.72 -6.18 0.37
C LEU A 273 -11.72 -6.66 1.41
N ILE A 274 -12.19 -7.08 2.58
CA ILE A 274 -11.35 -7.63 3.66
C ILE A 274 -10.73 -8.95 3.19
N GLY A 275 -9.40 -9.05 3.20
CA GLY A 275 -8.65 -10.28 2.92
C GLY A 275 -8.34 -11.12 4.16
N ALA A 276 -8.55 -10.56 5.36
CA ALA A 276 -8.18 -11.16 6.64
C ALA A 276 -9.17 -12.18 7.21
N ASP A 277 -8.66 -13.17 7.95
CA ASP A 277 -9.46 -14.18 8.65
C ASP A 277 -9.99 -13.54 9.93
N LEU A 278 -11.22 -13.00 9.85
CA LEU A 278 -11.83 -12.26 10.94
C LEU A 278 -12.13 -13.11 12.18
N ARG A 279 -11.98 -14.45 12.12
CA ARG A 279 -12.04 -15.31 13.31
C ARG A 279 -10.84 -15.08 14.23
N LYS A 280 -9.73 -14.56 13.70
CA LYS A 280 -8.45 -14.36 14.38
C LYS A 280 -8.04 -12.89 14.50
N ILE A 281 -8.84 -11.96 13.97
CA ILE A 281 -8.50 -10.53 13.95
C ILE A 281 -8.40 -9.95 15.37
N SER A 282 -7.41 -9.08 15.59
CA SER A 282 -7.27 -8.32 16.83
C SER A 282 -8.37 -7.24 16.93
N PRO A 283 -8.73 -6.78 18.15
CA PRO A 283 -9.64 -5.65 18.33
C PRO A 283 -9.15 -4.38 17.62
N GLU A 284 -7.85 -4.12 17.68
CA GLU A 284 -7.20 -2.96 17.07
C GLU A 284 -7.35 -2.94 15.54
N HIS A 285 -7.11 -4.06 14.86
CA HIS A 285 -7.27 -4.14 13.40
C HIS A 285 -8.74 -4.13 12.98
N LEU A 286 -9.63 -4.68 13.81
CA LEU A 286 -11.06 -4.60 13.58
C LEU A 286 -11.58 -3.15 13.72
N ASP A 287 -11.00 -2.34 14.61
CA ASP A 287 -11.35 -0.93 14.74
C ASP A 287 -10.96 -0.11 13.50
N ILE A 288 -9.82 -0.43 12.87
CA ILE A 288 -9.44 0.14 11.57
C ILE A 288 -10.55 -0.14 10.53
N LEU A 289 -10.93 -1.41 10.37
CA LEU A 289 -11.96 -1.84 9.42
C LEU A 289 -13.35 -1.24 9.73
N ARG A 290 -13.65 -0.87 10.98
CA ARG A 290 -14.96 -0.32 11.38
C ARG A 290 -15.01 1.20 11.40
N ASN A 291 -13.96 1.90 11.00
CA ASN A 291 -13.95 3.36 11.05
C ASN A 291 -14.97 3.97 10.07
N LYS A 292 -16.17 4.26 10.58
CA LYS A 292 -17.31 4.79 9.83
C LYS A 292 -17.01 6.11 9.11
N GLU A 293 -16.12 6.94 9.66
CA GLU A 293 -15.79 8.24 9.08
C GLU A 293 -14.89 8.11 7.85
N ILE A 294 -13.91 7.20 7.90
CA ILE A 294 -13.05 6.88 6.75
C ILE A 294 -13.83 6.12 5.69
N ILE A 295 -14.69 5.18 6.09
CA ILE A 295 -15.62 4.51 5.18
C ILE A 295 -16.53 5.52 4.47
N ALA A 296 -17.03 6.54 5.17
CA ALA A 296 -17.83 7.58 4.55
C ALA A 296 -17.07 8.40 3.48
N ILE A 297 -15.73 8.50 3.59
CA ILE A 297 -14.90 9.07 2.52
C ILE A 297 -14.87 8.14 1.31
N ASN A 298 -14.70 6.84 1.52
CA ASN A 298 -14.73 5.84 0.45
C ASN A 298 -16.10 5.83 -0.27
N GLN A 299 -17.18 5.81 0.52
CA GLN A 299 -18.58 5.70 0.10
C GLN A 299 -19.24 7.04 -0.24
N ASP A 300 -18.48 8.14 -0.38
CA ASP A 300 -19.06 9.43 -0.77
C ASP A 300 -19.74 9.35 -2.15
N ARG A 301 -20.99 9.80 -2.21
CA ARG A 301 -21.85 9.70 -3.41
C ARG A 301 -21.36 10.48 -4.63
N LEU A 302 -20.41 11.40 -4.49
CA LEU A 302 -19.78 12.04 -5.65
C LEU A 302 -18.98 11.01 -6.44
N GLY A 303 -18.51 9.95 -5.76
CA GLY A 303 -17.88 8.80 -6.39
C GLY A 303 -16.57 9.10 -7.10
N VAL A 304 -15.83 10.11 -6.63
CA VAL A 304 -14.55 10.52 -7.23
C VAL A 304 -13.39 9.87 -6.47
N GLN A 305 -12.43 9.30 -7.21
CA GLN A 305 -11.15 8.88 -6.63
C GLN A 305 -10.32 10.10 -6.20
N GLY A 306 -9.69 10.01 -5.03
CA GLY A 306 -8.80 11.06 -4.53
C GLY A 306 -7.58 11.23 -5.43
N LYS A 307 -7.26 12.49 -5.75
CA LYS A 307 -6.14 12.87 -6.61
C LYS A 307 -4.92 13.25 -5.78
N VAL A 308 -3.74 12.84 -6.25
CA VAL A 308 -2.45 13.31 -5.70
C VAL A 308 -2.18 14.73 -6.19
N ILE A 309 -2.05 15.68 -5.26
CA ILE A 309 -1.71 17.08 -5.57
C ILE A 309 -0.27 17.44 -5.22
N TYR A 310 0.40 16.60 -4.44
CA TYR A 310 1.80 16.73 -4.06
C TYR A 310 2.39 15.34 -3.83
N GLN A 311 3.56 15.12 -4.40
CA GLN A 311 4.39 13.93 -4.17
C GLN A 311 5.85 14.32 -4.33
N LYS A 312 6.61 14.26 -3.24
CA LYS A 312 8.07 14.47 -3.26
C LYS A 312 8.70 13.87 -2.01
N ASP A 313 9.89 13.26 -2.15
CA ASP A 313 10.68 12.74 -1.03
C ASP A 313 9.90 11.74 -0.13
N GLY A 314 9.00 10.94 -0.72
CA GLY A 314 8.13 10.01 0.01
C GLY A 314 6.95 10.67 0.74
N HIS A 315 6.72 11.97 0.56
CA HIS A 315 5.58 12.67 1.14
C HIS A 315 4.48 12.89 0.12
N TRP A 316 3.26 12.48 0.47
CA TRP A 316 2.11 12.49 -0.41
C TRP A 316 0.96 13.31 0.17
N VAL A 317 0.25 14.02 -0.70
CA VAL A 317 -1.01 14.68 -0.39
C VAL A 317 -2.08 14.26 -1.39
N PHE A 318 -3.09 13.53 -0.90
CA PHE A 318 -4.29 13.18 -1.66
C PHE A 318 -5.43 14.13 -1.30
N VAL A 319 -6.22 14.52 -2.29
CA VAL A 319 -7.43 15.33 -2.12
C VAL A 319 -8.58 14.69 -2.86
N LYS A 320 -9.70 14.50 -2.14
CA LYS A 320 -10.97 14.03 -2.71
C LYS A 320 -12.06 15.06 -2.46
N PRO A 321 -12.71 15.61 -3.51
CA PRO A 321 -13.93 16.40 -3.32
C PRO A 321 -15.05 15.49 -2.80
N LEU A 322 -15.86 16.01 -1.88
CA LEU A 322 -17.02 15.30 -1.35
C LEU A 322 -18.32 15.94 -1.86
N ALA A 323 -19.38 15.15 -1.94
CA ALA A 323 -20.65 15.56 -2.54
C ALA A 323 -21.35 16.74 -1.86
N ASN A 324 -20.98 17.06 -0.63
CA ASN A 324 -21.52 18.18 0.14
C ASN A 324 -20.67 19.46 0.04
N GLY A 325 -19.59 19.45 -0.76
CA GLY A 325 -18.67 20.58 -0.93
C GLY A 325 -17.43 20.54 -0.04
N ASP A 326 -17.37 19.64 0.94
CA ASP A 326 -16.18 19.44 1.77
C ASP A 326 -15.04 18.80 0.94
N LYS A 327 -13.83 18.79 1.52
CA LYS A 327 -12.68 18.04 0.97
C LYS A 327 -12.24 16.99 1.98
N ALA A 328 -12.01 15.77 1.50
CA ALA A 328 -11.18 14.82 2.23
C ALA A 328 -9.72 14.99 1.82
N VAL A 329 -8.81 14.95 2.79
CA VAL A 329 -7.37 15.12 2.58
C VAL A 329 -6.65 13.99 3.30
N ALA A 330 -5.80 13.24 2.59
CA ALA A 330 -4.88 12.30 3.21
C ALA A 330 -3.44 12.81 3.06
N LEU A 331 -2.72 12.92 4.18
CA LEU A 331 -1.31 13.25 4.25
C LEU A 331 -0.58 11.95 4.58
N PHE A 332 0.25 11.46 3.66
CA PHE A 332 0.89 10.15 3.78
C PHE A 332 2.41 10.26 3.73
N ASN A 333 3.05 9.70 4.76
CA ASN A 333 4.50 9.58 4.86
C ASN A 333 4.94 8.17 4.45
N GLU A 334 5.37 8.01 3.20
CA GLU A 334 6.02 6.79 2.71
C GLU A 334 7.42 6.62 3.29
N SER A 335 8.05 7.70 3.73
CA SER A 335 9.44 7.72 4.14
C SER A 335 9.69 7.03 5.50
N GLU A 336 10.98 6.95 5.82
CA GLU A 336 11.52 6.16 6.93
C GLU A 336 11.88 7.01 8.15
N VAL A 337 11.53 8.29 8.08
CA VAL A 337 11.74 9.26 9.13
C VAL A 337 10.42 9.95 9.42
N ASN A 338 10.29 10.48 10.64
CA ASN A 338 9.15 11.34 10.94
C ASN A 338 9.14 12.53 9.97
N ALA A 339 7.96 12.89 9.49
CA ALA A 339 7.79 14.01 8.60
C ALA A 339 6.57 14.84 8.98
N THR A 340 6.69 16.17 8.89
CA THR A 340 5.52 17.04 8.91
C THR A 340 5.09 17.30 7.49
N ILE A 341 3.96 16.72 7.10
CA ILE A 341 3.36 16.88 5.78
C ILE A 341 2.22 17.88 5.90
N SER A 342 2.04 18.74 4.90
CA SER A 342 0.98 19.74 4.94
C SER A 342 0.50 20.17 3.56
N THR A 343 -0.69 20.74 3.53
CA THR A 343 -1.27 21.49 2.42
C THR A 343 -2.11 22.64 2.97
N THR A 344 -2.77 23.39 2.11
CA THR A 344 -3.63 24.52 2.49
C THR A 344 -5.05 24.37 1.94
N ALA A 345 -6.01 24.99 2.62
CA ALA A 345 -7.40 25.07 2.19
C ALA A 345 -7.53 25.62 0.76
N ARG A 346 -6.64 26.55 0.37
CA ARG A 346 -6.58 27.08 -0.99
C ARG A 346 -6.11 26.04 -2.00
N GLU A 347 -5.05 25.30 -1.72
CA GLU A 347 -4.50 24.27 -2.62
C GLU A 347 -5.49 23.12 -2.84
N ILE A 348 -6.22 22.73 -1.79
CA ILE A 348 -7.26 21.68 -1.89
C ILE A 348 -8.58 22.20 -2.49
N GLY A 349 -8.65 23.48 -2.86
CA GLY A 349 -9.80 24.09 -3.57
C GLY A 349 -11.01 24.40 -2.70
N LEU A 350 -10.84 24.70 -1.41
CA LEU A 350 -11.91 25.25 -0.56
C LEU A 350 -12.09 26.76 -0.78
N PRO A 351 -13.31 27.29 -0.59
CA PRO A 351 -13.54 28.73 -0.64
C PRO A 351 -12.81 29.45 0.49
N ARG A 352 -12.45 30.71 0.26
CA ARG A 352 -11.79 31.55 1.26
C ARG A 352 -12.69 31.73 2.48
N SER A 353 -12.17 31.41 3.66
CA SER A 353 -12.82 31.59 4.97
C SER A 353 -11.84 32.20 5.98
N VAL A 354 -12.38 32.77 7.06
CA VAL A 354 -11.61 33.23 8.23
C VAL A 354 -11.05 32.02 9.02
N GLY A 355 -11.79 30.90 9.00
CA GLY A 355 -11.38 29.66 9.64
C GLY A 355 -12.04 28.44 9.00
N TYR A 356 -11.41 27.30 9.17
CA TYR A 356 -11.83 26.01 8.64
C TYR A 356 -12.00 25.02 9.79
N THR A 357 -12.96 24.10 9.65
CA THR A 357 -13.03 22.92 10.52
C THR A 357 -12.24 21.80 9.87
N VAL A 358 -11.31 21.21 10.61
CA VAL A 358 -10.52 20.04 10.24
C VAL A 358 -10.93 18.89 11.16
N ARG A 359 -11.70 17.95 10.63
CA ARG A 359 -12.07 16.71 11.34
C ARG A 359 -10.97 15.68 11.10
N ASP A 360 -10.26 15.29 12.15
CA ASP A 360 -9.37 14.12 12.14
C ASP A 360 -10.22 12.85 12.27
N LEU A 361 -10.16 11.98 11.25
CA LEU A 361 -11.01 10.80 11.17
C LEU A 361 -10.45 9.61 11.95
N TRP A 362 -9.19 9.64 12.40
CA TRP A 362 -8.63 8.66 13.33
C TRP A 362 -8.93 9.03 14.77
N GLN A 363 -8.80 10.32 15.10
CA GLN A 363 -9.05 10.82 16.45
C GLN A 363 -10.54 11.09 16.74
N HIS A 364 -11.39 11.05 15.70
CA HIS A 364 -12.79 11.42 15.78
C HIS A 364 -12.98 12.80 16.45
N LYS A 365 -12.15 13.77 16.04
CA LYS A 365 -12.07 15.08 16.69
C LYS A 365 -12.03 16.23 15.68
N ASN A 366 -12.74 17.32 16.00
CA ASN A 366 -12.70 18.55 15.24
C ASN A 366 -11.63 19.50 15.78
N PHE A 367 -10.90 20.12 14.87
CA PHE A 367 -10.00 21.22 15.12
C PHE A 367 -10.37 22.42 14.24
N GLN A 368 -9.88 23.60 14.61
CA GLN A 368 -9.96 24.79 13.78
C GLN A 368 -8.60 25.26 13.28
N SER A 369 -8.55 25.62 12.00
CA SER A 369 -7.35 26.02 11.28
C SER A 369 -7.58 27.32 10.50
N ALA A 370 -6.53 28.11 10.32
CA ALA A 370 -6.52 29.36 9.56
C ALA A 370 -6.38 29.10 8.06
N GLY A 371 -6.21 27.82 7.68
CA GLY A 371 -6.10 27.37 6.31
C GLY A 371 -5.00 26.34 6.11
N LYS A 372 -4.08 26.13 7.05
CA LYS A 372 -3.08 25.05 6.95
C LYS A 372 -3.66 23.72 7.46
N ILE A 373 -3.55 22.68 6.66
CA ILE A 373 -3.89 21.30 7.04
C ILE A 373 -2.57 20.55 7.12
N SER A 374 -2.24 20.00 8.28
CA SER A 374 -0.90 19.53 8.58
C SER A 374 -0.94 18.42 9.62
N ALA A 375 0.02 17.52 9.55
CA ALA A 375 0.23 16.47 10.54
C ALA A 375 1.71 16.11 10.61
N SER A 376 2.20 15.89 11.83
CA SER A 376 3.49 15.23 12.06
C SER A 376 3.23 13.72 12.09
N LEU A 377 3.81 13.01 11.12
CA LEU A 377 3.54 11.62 10.85
C LEU A 377 4.79 10.77 11.13
N PRO A 378 4.66 9.61 11.79
CA PRO A 378 5.74 8.64 11.87
C PRO A 378 6.05 8.07 10.47
N PRO A 379 7.15 7.32 10.31
CA PRO A 379 7.35 6.48 9.14
C PRO A 379 6.10 5.67 8.83
N HIS A 380 5.75 5.61 7.55
CA HIS A 380 4.62 4.84 7.01
C HIS A 380 3.24 5.33 7.51
N GLY A 381 3.17 6.46 8.21
CA GLY A 381 1.94 6.98 8.81
C GLY A 381 1.09 7.81 7.84
N THR A 382 -0.23 7.76 8.02
CA THR A 382 -1.20 8.59 7.28
C THR A 382 -2.15 9.29 8.24
N ALA A 383 -2.26 10.61 8.11
CA ALA A 383 -3.40 11.35 8.63
C ALA A 383 -4.44 11.52 7.53
N ILE A 384 -5.71 11.34 7.88
CA ILE A 384 -6.83 11.58 6.98
C ILE A 384 -7.85 12.50 7.64
N PHE A 385 -8.25 13.54 6.90
CA PHE A 385 -9.08 14.62 7.39
C PHE A 385 -10.29 14.83 6.51
N ARG A 386 -11.39 15.31 7.10
CA ARG A 386 -12.47 16.00 6.39
C ARG A 386 -12.43 17.48 6.72
N VAL A 387 -12.35 18.33 5.70
CA VAL A 387 -12.09 19.75 5.83
C VAL A 387 -13.22 20.55 5.20
N LYS A 388 -13.72 21.55 5.92
CA LYS A 388 -14.77 22.45 5.43
C LYS A 388 -14.52 23.90 5.83
N ALA A 389 -14.92 24.83 4.97
CA ALA A 389 -15.17 26.19 5.40
C ALA A 389 -16.45 26.19 6.25
N SER A 390 -16.34 26.61 7.51
CA SER A 390 -17.47 26.60 8.44
C SER A 390 -17.65 27.96 9.07
N GLN A 391 -18.80 28.24 9.69
CA GLN A 391 -18.99 29.45 10.50
C GLN A 391 -18.83 29.17 12.01
N ASP A 392 -18.90 27.91 12.42
CA ASP A 392 -18.77 27.44 13.81
C ASP A 392 -17.34 26.98 14.18
N TRP A 393 -16.35 27.22 13.31
CA TRP A 393 -14.96 26.75 13.52
C TRP A 393 -14.42 27.15 14.90
N TYR A 394 -14.78 28.33 15.41
CA TYR A 394 -14.30 28.85 16.70
C TYR A 394 -14.73 28.02 17.92
N GLN A 395 -15.69 27.09 17.75
CA GLN A 395 -16.15 26.18 18.78
C GLN A 395 -15.22 24.96 18.95
N HIS A 396 -14.28 24.76 18.04
CA HIS A 396 -13.38 23.61 18.05
C HIS A 396 -12.00 23.97 18.61
N GLU A 397 -11.29 22.96 19.11
CA GLU A 397 -9.94 23.19 19.64
C GLU A 397 -9.00 23.69 18.54
N PRO A 398 -8.05 24.59 18.86
CA PRO A 398 -7.05 25.03 17.89
C PRO A 398 -6.26 23.85 17.35
N ALA A 399 -6.10 23.81 16.01
CA ALA A 399 -5.13 22.96 15.36
C ALA A 399 -3.73 23.47 15.74
N ILE A 400 -2.96 22.63 16.42
CA ILE A 400 -1.59 22.92 16.80
C ILE A 400 -0.76 21.74 16.34
N ASP A 401 0.13 21.99 15.39
CA ASP A 401 1.08 20.97 14.93
C ASP A 401 2.09 20.76 16.04
N THR A 402 2.29 19.52 16.46
CA THR A 402 3.34 19.16 17.42
C THR A 402 4.24 18.10 16.81
N SER A 403 5.53 18.38 16.73
CA SER A 403 6.55 17.44 16.28
C SER A 403 7.54 17.11 17.39
N LEU A 404 8.08 15.90 17.35
CA LEU A 404 9.24 15.48 18.14
C LEU A 404 10.29 14.95 17.17
N ASP A 405 11.23 15.84 16.84
CA ASP A 405 12.24 15.59 15.82
C ASP A 405 13.56 15.23 16.48
N ILE A 406 14.19 14.16 15.99
CA ILE A 406 15.57 13.81 16.34
C ILE A 406 16.47 14.39 15.26
N ALA A 407 17.47 15.17 15.68
CA ALA A 407 18.42 15.78 14.77
C ALA A 407 19.22 14.70 14.02
N GLN A 408 19.37 14.87 12.71
CA GLN A 408 20.16 13.99 11.85
C GLN A 408 21.60 13.88 12.37
N GLN A 409 22.04 12.69 12.79
CA GLN A 409 23.39 12.49 13.31
C GLN A 409 24.39 12.12 12.20
N TYR A 410 23.94 11.30 11.24
CA TYR A 410 24.77 10.79 10.14
C TYR A 410 24.01 10.90 8.82
N ALA A 411 24.59 11.50 7.79
CA ALA A 411 23.92 11.62 6.50
C ALA A 411 23.60 10.23 5.91
N GLY A 412 22.42 10.07 5.31
CA GLY A 412 21.98 8.80 4.71
C GLY A 412 21.51 7.72 5.70
N ILE A 413 21.54 7.99 7.01
CA ILE A 413 21.04 7.08 8.05
C ILE A 413 19.77 7.69 8.65
N PRO A 414 18.69 6.94 8.92
CA PRO A 414 17.52 7.50 9.60
C PRO A 414 17.89 8.13 10.96
N SER A 415 17.45 9.37 11.22
CA SER A 415 17.78 10.08 12.47
C SER A 415 17.22 9.42 13.74
N THR A 416 16.28 8.49 13.58
CA THR A 416 15.71 7.68 14.65
C THR A 416 16.68 6.61 15.16
N ILE A 417 17.74 6.28 14.42
CA ILE A 417 18.78 5.34 14.88
C ILE A 417 19.71 6.07 15.85
N THR A 418 19.66 5.66 17.12
CA THR A 418 20.34 6.34 18.24
C THR A 418 21.21 5.33 19.01
N PRO A 419 22.48 5.15 18.61
CA PRO A 419 23.38 4.21 19.26
C PRO A 419 23.53 4.39 20.76
N ALA A 420 23.68 3.27 21.48
CA ALA A 420 23.94 3.27 22.91
C ALA A 420 25.19 4.10 23.25
N GLY A 421 25.07 5.00 24.23
CA GLY A 421 26.16 5.89 24.68
C GLY A 421 26.41 7.13 23.81
N GLU A 422 25.86 7.20 22.59
CA GLU A 422 26.05 8.35 21.69
C GLU A 422 24.93 9.40 21.92
N PRO A 423 25.27 10.65 22.26
CA PRO A 423 24.25 11.67 22.49
C PRO A 423 23.63 12.17 21.19
N PHE A 424 22.33 12.47 21.23
CA PHE A 424 21.61 13.13 20.13
C PHE A 424 20.78 14.31 20.64
N VAL A 425 20.30 15.15 19.72
CA VAL A 425 19.41 16.28 20.04
C VAL A 425 17.97 15.93 19.67
N ALA A 426 17.08 15.99 20.65
CA ALA A 426 15.64 15.91 20.46
C ALA A 426 15.02 17.30 20.55
N THR A 427 14.10 17.61 19.65
CA THR A 427 13.45 18.92 19.55
C THR A 427 11.94 18.74 19.56
N VAL A 428 11.26 19.36 20.53
CA VAL A 428 9.79 19.43 20.53
C VAL A 428 9.39 20.80 20.03
N THR A 429 8.66 20.82 18.91
CA THR A 429 8.14 22.04 18.29
C THR A 429 6.62 22.02 18.37
N ALA A 430 6.01 23.17 18.66
CA ALA A 430 4.58 23.36 18.56
C ALA A 430 4.24 24.62 17.76
N THR A 431 3.42 24.49 16.72
CA THR A 431 3.03 25.60 15.82
C THR A 431 1.53 25.79 15.82
N ASN A 432 1.06 27.00 16.17
CA ASN A 432 -0.38 27.30 16.17
C ASN A 432 -0.89 27.49 14.73
N GLN A 433 -1.70 26.56 14.22
CA GLN A 433 -2.30 26.67 12.89
C GLN A 433 -3.68 27.35 12.92
N ALA A 434 -4.13 27.78 14.08
CA ALA A 434 -5.47 28.28 14.29
C ALA A 434 -5.57 29.81 14.16
N PRO A 435 -6.72 30.36 13.73
CA PRO A 435 -6.92 31.81 13.60
C PRO A 435 -6.89 32.55 14.94
N ILE A 436 -7.17 31.85 16.04
CA ILE A 436 -7.11 32.43 17.38
C ILE A 436 -5.77 32.12 18.05
N PRO A 437 -5.23 33.04 18.86
CA PRO A 437 -4.03 32.78 19.65
C PRO A 437 -4.28 31.70 20.69
N VAL A 438 -3.21 31.01 21.07
CA VAL A 438 -3.16 30.18 22.29
C VAL A 438 -2.21 30.82 23.29
N LEU A 439 -2.52 30.70 24.58
CA LEU A 439 -1.77 31.36 25.63
C LEU A 439 -0.87 30.36 26.37
N ASP A 440 0.18 30.87 27.01
CA ASP A 440 1.07 30.11 27.87
C ASP A 440 1.65 28.82 27.25
N ALA A 441 1.91 28.85 25.94
CA ALA A 441 2.43 27.70 25.23
C ALA A 441 3.86 27.37 25.67
N SER A 442 4.09 26.11 26.05
CA SER A 442 5.40 25.58 26.43
C SER A 442 5.50 24.09 26.13
N THR A 443 6.71 23.61 25.84
CA THR A 443 6.94 22.20 25.51
C THR A 443 7.72 21.47 26.60
N THR A 444 7.41 20.20 26.76
CA THR A 444 8.08 19.28 27.69
C THR A 444 8.55 18.03 26.96
N PHE A 445 9.52 17.34 27.54
CA PHE A 445 10.12 16.12 26.99
C PHE A 445 10.46 15.13 28.10
N ARG A 446 10.33 13.85 27.80
CA ARG A 446 10.68 12.72 28.65
C ARG A 446 11.26 11.59 27.79
N ALA A 447 12.44 11.11 28.16
CA ALA A 447 13.08 9.95 27.58
C ALA A 447 12.72 8.66 28.36
N PRO A 448 13.02 7.47 27.82
CA PRO A 448 12.92 6.21 28.56
C PRO A 448 13.70 6.23 29.88
N ALA A 449 13.31 5.36 30.81
CA ALA A 449 13.99 5.26 32.11
C ALA A 449 15.49 4.93 31.93
N GLY A 450 16.34 5.61 32.72
CA GLY A 450 17.79 5.44 32.68
C GLY A 450 18.51 6.24 31.58
N TRP A 451 17.78 6.87 30.64
CA TRP A 451 18.39 7.74 29.63
C TRP A 451 18.69 9.10 30.25
N LYS A 452 19.89 9.64 29.96
CA LYS A 452 20.28 10.97 30.45
C LYS A 452 19.63 12.04 29.57
N VAL A 453 19.02 13.04 30.20
CA VAL A 453 18.37 14.16 29.51
C VAL A 453 18.90 15.48 30.06
N GLU A 454 19.47 16.30 29.19
CA GLU A 454 19.98 17.64 29.50
C GLU A 454 19.18 18.67 28.68
N LYS A 455 18.55 19.63 29.34
CA LYS A 455 17.80 20.69 28.65
C LYS A 455 18.79 21.68 28.03
N LEU A 456 18.73 21.84 26.71
CA LEU A 456 19.58 22.78 25.96
C LEU A 456 18.92 24.15 25.81
N SER A 457 17.61 24.16 25.51
CA SER A 457 16.82 25.38 25.44
C SER A 457 15.39 25.14 25.92
N SER A 458 14.75 26.21 26.39
CA SER A 458 13.35 26.18 26.79
C SER A 458 12.68 27.48 26.37
N GLU A 459 11.82 27.42 25.37
CA GLU A 459 11.00 28.57 25.02
C GLU A 459 9.62 28.47 25.65
N ARG A 460 9.07 29.63 25.99
CA ARG A 460 7.68 29.79 26.39
C ARG A 460 7.12 30.97 25.62
N ALA A 461 5.93 30.80 25.06
CA ALA A 461 5.20 31.88 24.40
C ALA A 461 3.98 32.24 25.27
N PRO A 462 3.99 33.40 25.96
CA PRO A 462 2.81 33.88 26.68
C PRO A 462 1.59 34.03 25.77
N VAL A 463 1.82 34.45 24.52
CA VAL A 463 0.85 34.48 23.42
C VAL A 463 1.51 33.88 22.20
N LEU A 464 0.92 32.81 21.64
CA LEU A 464 1.37 32.17 20.40
C LEU A 464 0.35 32.45 19.30
N LEU A 465 0.68 33.39 18.40
CA LEU A 465 -0.18 33.79 17.29
C LEU A 465 -0.19 32.73 16.18
N THR A 466 -1.11 32.88 15.23
CA THR A 466 -1.20 32.01 14.04
C THR A 466 0.15 31.92 13.32
N SER A 467 0.53 30.71 12.94
CA SER A 467 1.79 30.33 12.28
C SER A 467 3.06 30.57 13.11
N GLN A 468 2.96 31.07 14.35
CA GLN A 468 4.11 31.14 15.25
C GLN A 468 4.36 29.78 15.91
N SER A 469 5.62 29.54 16.27
CA SER A 469 6.06 28.31 16.91
C SER A 469 6.74 28.58 18.25
N VAL A 470 6.68 27.60 19.14
CA VAL A 470 7.50 27.52 20.35
C VAL A 470 8.32 26.23 20.30
N GLN A 471 9.61 26.30 20.62
CA GLN A 471 10.51 25.17 20.51
C GLN A 471 11.38 24.99 21.76
N SER A 472 11.58 23.74 22.17
CA SER A 472 12.58 23.41 23.19
C SER A 472 13.45 22.26 22.70
N LYS A 473 14.72 22.27 23.11
CA LYS A 473 15.72 21.28 22.69
C LYS A 473 16.32 20.58 23.90
N TRP A 474 16.57 19.29 23.76
CA TRP A 474 17.19 18.45 24.76
C TRP A 474 18.31 17.63 24.14
N LYS A 475 19.44 17.54 24.84
CA LYS A 475 20.46 16.54 24.58
C LYS A 475 20.06 15.28 25.33
N VAL A 476 19.98 14.17 24.61
CA VAL A 476 19.56 12.88 25.14
C VAL A 476 20.71 11.90 24.93
N THR A 477 21.02 11.08 25.93
CA THR A 477 22.07 10.06 25.83
C THR A 477 21.51 8.73 26.30
N PRO A 478 21.32 7.76 25.39
CA PRO A 478 21.01 6.39 25.76
C PRO A 478 22.15 5.83 26.63
N PRO A 479 21.86 5.04 27.67
CA PRO A 479 22.92 4.41 28.47
C PRO A 479 23.76 3.46 27.59
N ALA A 480 25.04 3.27 27.92
CA ALA A 480 25.93 2.39 27.16
C ALA A 480 25.44 0.91 27.12
N GLY A 481 24.64 0.50 28.11
CA GLY A 481 23.97 -0.81 28.15
C GLY A 481 22.50 -0.77 27.76
N ALA A 482 22.06 0.22 26.96
CA ALA A 482 20.69 0.26 26.46
C ALA A 482 20.35 -1.01 25.69
N VAL A 483 19.19 -1.59 25.96
CA VAL A 483 18.71 -2.79 25.26
C VAL A 483 18.46 -2.43 23.79
N PRO A 484 19.00 -3.19 22.82
CA PRO A 484 18.72 -2.99 21.41
C PRO A 484 17.22 -3.09 21.12
N GLY A 485 16.75 -2.29 20.15
CA GLY A 485 15.35 -2.21 19.75
C GLY A 485 14.78 -0.80 19.85
N THR A 486 13.50 -0.67 19.54
CA THR A 486 12.80 0.61 19.48
C THR A 486 12.33 1.06 20.86
N HIS A 487 12.71 2.28 21.24
CA HIS A 487 12.26 2.98 22.44
C HIS A 487 11.41 4.18 22.06
N VAL A 488 10.47 4.59 22.93
CA VAL A 488 9.59 5.73 22.65
C VAL A 488 10.06 6.97 23.39
N LEU A 489 10.39 8.03 22.66
CA LEU A 489 10.58 9.37 23.20
C LEU A 489 9.23 10.07 23.31
N ASN A 490 9.00 10.78 24.41
CA ASN A 490 7.73 11.46 24.68
C ASN A 490 7.95 12.96 24.79
N GLY A 491 7.23 13.72 23.98
CA GLY A 491 7.11 15.17 24.06
C GLY A 491 5.67 15.58 24.35
N SER A 492 5.47 16.81 24.80
CA SER A 492 4.14 17.40 24.79
C SER A 492 4.17 18.91 24.76
N LEU A 493 3.14 19.51 24.18
CA LEU A 493 2.77 20.89 24.38
C LEU A 493 1.79 21.00 25.54
N GLY A 494 2.01 21.98 26.43
CA GLY A 494 0.97 22.55 27.29
C GLY A 494 0.65 23.98 26.84
N ALA A 495 -0.63 24.33 26.74
CA ALA A 495 -1.10 25.66 26.38
C ALA A 495 -2.48 25.95 27.02
N THR A 496 -3.01 27.16 26.84
CA THR A 496 -4.36 27.56 27.25
C THR A 496 -5.17 28.01 26.03
N TRP A 497 -6.32 27.38 25.83
CA TRP A 497 -7.34 27.81 24.88
C TRP A 497 -8.15 28.94 25.50
N VAL A 498 -8.10 30.11 24.85
CA VAL A 498 -8.82 31.31 25.27
C VAL A 498 -10.31 30.99 25.53
N GLY A 499 -10.75 31.25 26.76
CA GLY A 499 -12.13 31.05 27.19
C GLY A 499 -12.58 29.60 27.44
N ARG A 500 -11.69 28.60 27.29
CA ARG A 500 -12.06 27.17 27.40
C ARG A 500 -11.16 26.33 28.30
N GLY A 501 -9.95 26.81 28.64
CA GLY A 501 -9.08 26.18 29.63
C GLY A 501 -7.79 25.59 29.07
N LYS A 502 -7.17 24.67 29.80
CA LYS A 502 -5.86 24.10 29.45
C LYS A 502 -5.97 23.08 28.31
N LEU A 503 -4.97 23.08 27.45
CA LEU A 503 -4.75 22.13 26.37
C LEU A 503 -3.45 21.38 26.61
N THR A 504 -3.45 20.10 26.27
CA THR A 504 -2.23 19.29 26.17
C THR A 504 -2.24 18.56 24.83
N ARG A 505 -1.09 18.54 24.15
CA ARG A 505 -0.87 17.78 22.92
C ARG A 505 0.36 16.89 23.11
N PRO A 506 0.20 15.58 23.34
CA PRO A 506 1.33 14.67 23.36
C PRO A 506 1.87 14.48 21.93
N VAL A 507 3.16 14.19 21.84
CA VAL A 507 3.82 13.78 20.60
C VAL A 507 4.87 12.75 20.95
N THR A 508 5.03 11.73 20.13
CA THR A 508 6.01 10.66 20.34
C THR A 508 6.93 10.53 19.13
N SER A 509 8.12 9.99 19.35
CA SER A 509 9.05 9.65 18.28
C SER A 509 9.81 8.36 18.62
N PRO A 510 9.96 7.41 17.68
CA PRO A 510 10.74 6.21 17.92
C PRO A 510 12.24 6.55 17.94
N ALA A 511 12.96 5.91 18.86
CA ALA A 511 14.41 5.92 18.95
C ALA A 511 14.90 4.47 18.92
N LEU A 512 15.46 4.04 17.79
CA LEU A 512 15.99 2.69 17.59
C LEU A 512 17.41 2.61 18.11
N VAL A 513 17.64 1.82 19.14
CA VAL A 513 18.98 1.47 19.62
C VAL A 513 19.45 0.26 18.82
N PRO A 514 20.47 0.37 17.94
CA PRO A 514 21.01 -0.76 17.21
C PRO A 514 21.67 -1.78 18.15
N VAL A 515 21.85 -3.01 17.65
CA VAL A 515 22.71 -4.00 18.30
C VAL A 515 24.15 -3.49 18.41
N ALA A 516 24.92 -4.08 19.33
CA ALA A 516 26.33 -3.75 19.47
C ALA A 516 27.09 -4.02 18.15
N PRO A 517 28.05 -3.16 17.79
CA PRO A 517 28.78 -3.32 16.53
C PRO A 517 29.55 -4.63 16.52
N PRO A 518 29.64 -5.32 15.35
CA PRO A 518 30.37 -6.57 15.23
C PRO A 518 31.83 -6.45 15.67
N SER A 519 32.40 -7.57 16.10
CA SER A 519 33.80 -7.70 16.49
C SER A 519 34.32 -9.08 16.09
N GLY A 520 35.56 -9.19 15.60
CA GLY A 520 36.19 -10.50 15.43
C GLY A 520 36.97 -10.72 14.14
N GLY A 521 37.58 -9.70 13.54
CA GLY A 521 38.33 -9.89 12.30
C GLY A 521 37.40 -9.93 11.08
N SER A 522 37.58 -10.94 10.23
CA SER A 522 36.76 -11.11 9.03
C SER A 522 35.49 -11.90 9.34
N LEU A 523 34.34 -11.27 9.09
CA LEU A 523 32.99 -11.80 9.30
C LEU A 523 32.25 -11.90 7.96
N TRP A 524 31.31 -12.83 7.85
CA TRP A 524 30.35 -12.82 6.75
C TRP A 524 29.23 -11.84 7.05
N ALA A 525 28.84 -11.05 6.05
CA ALA A 525 27.74 -10.09 6.21
C ALA A 525 26.40 -10.80 6.52
N SER A 526 26.23 -12.04 6.07
CA SER A 526 25.07 -12.84 6.38
C SER A 526 24.96 -13.30 7.83
N ASP A 527 26.07 -13.31 8.56
CA ASP A 527 26.14 -13.73 9.97
C ASP A 527 25.98 -12.57 10.96
N VAL A 528 25.86 -11.33 10.47
CA VAL A 528 25.67 -10.15 11.33
C VAL A 528 24.21 -9.69 11.34
N THR A 529 23.82 -9.05 12.45
CA THR A 529 22.51 -8.46 12.61
C THR A 529 22.53 -7.01 12.13
N PHE A 530 21.76 -6.73 11.10
CA PHE A 530 21.57 -5.37 10.60
C PHE A 530 20.59 -4.61 11.49
N THR A 531 20.77 -3.29 11.56
CA THR A 531 19.85 -2.37 12.23
C THR A 531 18.56 -2.20 11.45
N THR A 532 18.67 -2.12 10.13
CA THR A 532 17.56 -1.97 9.19
C THR A 532 17.81 -2.87 7.99
N GLU A 533 16.77 -3.57 7.52
CA GLU A 533 16.84 -4.44 6.36
C GLU A 533 15.60 -4.25 5.51
N ARG A 534 15.80 -3.86 4.25
CA ARG A 534 14.73 -3.67 3.28
C ARG A 534 15.14 -4.24 1.96
N SER A 535 14.17 -4.80 1.28
CA SER A 535 14.26 -5.28 -0.09
C SER A 535 13.02 -4.77 -0.82
N GLY A 536 13.14 -4.39 -2.09
CA GLY A 536 11.98 -3.88 -2.83
C GLY A 536 10.90 -4.92 -3.04
N TYR A 537 11.29 -6.20 -3.05
CA TYR A 537 10.40 -7.35 -3.09
C TYR A 537 10.98 -8.49 -2.26
N GLY A 538 10.12 -9.28 -1.59
CA GLY A 538 10.53 -10.31 -0.63
C GLY A 538 11.36 -9.79 0.54
N PRO A 539 11.78 -10.66 1.47
CA PRO A 539 12.73 -10.31 2.52
C PRO A 539 14.18 -10.29 2.00
N VAL A 540 15.08 -9.64 2.74
CA VAL A 540 16.52 -9.88 2.55
C VAL A 540 16.84 -11.29 3.02
N GLU A 541 17.53 -12.05 2.18
CA GLU A 541 17.81 -13.46 2.40
C GLU A 541 19.27 -13.69 2.80
N ARG A 542 19.49 -14.70 3.65
CA ARG A 542 20.82 -15.07 4.15
C ARG A 542 21.32 -16.32 3.45
N ASP A 543 22.51 -16.21 2.84
CA ASP A 543 23.22 -17.28 2.14
C ASP A 543 22.39 -17.94 1.02
N ARG A 544 21.41 -17.20 0.52
CA ARG A 544 20.50 -17.58 -0.56
C ARG A 544 20.01 -16.32 -1.28
N SER A 545 19.62 -16.47 -2.54
CA SER A 545 19.00 -15.44 -3.37
C SER A 545 17.67 -14.97 -2.79
N ASN A 546 17.12 -13.86 -3.29
CA ASN A 546 15.77 -13.44 -2.95
C ASN A 546 14.74 -14.24 -3.78
N GLY A 547 13.99 -15.14 -3.13
CA GLY A 547 12.98 -15.98 -3.80
C GLY A 547 11.64 -15.26 -4.04
N GLY A 548 11.36 -14.23 -3.23
CA GLY A 548 10.39 -13.17 -3.50
C GLY A 548 9.15 -13.12 -2.60
N TYR A 549 8.78 -14.22 -1.95
CA TYR A 549 7.50 -14.31 -1.23
C TYR A 549 7.66 -14.42 0.28
N VAL A 550 8.51 -15.32 0.76
CA VAL A 550 8.66 -15.62 2.19
C VAL A 550 10.10 -15.93 2.55
N GLY A 551 10.49 -15.64 3.79
CA GLY A 551 11.84 -15.93 4.27
C GLY A 551 12.24 -17.40 4.06
N GLY A 552 13.39 -17.61 3.44
CA GLY A 552 13.95 -18.92 3.17
C GLY A 552 13.52 -19.56 1.84
N ASP A 553 12.79 -18.86 0.97
CA ASP A 553 12.34 -19.40 -0.32
C ASP A 553 13.39 -19.33 -1.44
N GLY A 554 14.45 -18.54 -1.24
CA GLY A 554 15.56 -18.40 -2.17
C GLY A 554 16.42 -19.65 -2.38
N LYS A 555 17.12 -19.68 -3.51
CA LYS A 555 18.08 -20.72 -3.91
C LYS A 555 19.52 -20.30 -3.58
N THR A 556 20.48 -21.13 -3.92
CA THR A 556 21.90 -20.77 -3.83
C THR A 556 22.18 -19.49 -4.62
N LEU A 557 22.81 -18.51 -4.00
CA LEU A 557 23.30 -17.27 -4.62
C LEU A 557 24.14 -17.62 -5.85
N THR A 558 23.70 -17.19 -7.03
CA THR A 558 24.32 -17.55 -8.29
C THR A 558 24.29 -16.38 -9.24
N ILE A 559 25.45 -15.86 -9.65
CA ILE A 559 25.53 -14.74 -10.60
C ILE A 559 26.19 -15.24 -11.87
N ASN A 560 25.44 -15.26 -12.97
CA ASN A 560 25.87 -15.74 -14.29
C ASN A 560 26.60 -17.09 -14.23
N GLY A 561 26.02 -18.04 -13.52
CA GLY A 561 26.53 -19.41 -13.32
C GLY A 561 27.57 -19.57 -12.21
N LYS A 562 28.11 -18.49 -11.62
CA LYS A 562 29.04 -18.59 -10.48
C LYS A 562 28.26 -18.63 -9.17
N THR A 563 28.40 -19.73 -8.43
CA THR A 563 27.70 -19.97 -7.16
C THR A 563 28.49 -19.50 -5.94
N TYR A 564 27.78 -19.06 -4.90
CA TYR A 564 28.38 -18.62 -3.64
C TYR A 564 27.68 -19.25 -2.44
N GLU A 565 28.46 -19.66 -1.44
CA GLU A 565 27.94 -20.25 -0.20
C GLU A 565 27.48 -19.21 0.82
N LYS A 566 28.03 -17.99 0.74
CA LYS A 566 27.78 -16.92 1.72
C LYS A 566 27.40 -15.64 1.02
N GLY A 567 26.45 -14.88 1.58
CA GLY A 567 26.06 -13.59 1.04
C GLY A 567 24.63 -13.18 1.41
N LEU A 568 24.18 -12.09 0.80
CA LEU A 568 22.87 -11.51 1.03
C LEU A 568 22.11 -11.46 -0.30
N GLY A 569 20.97 -12.16 -0.37
CA GLY A 569 20.05 -12.08 -1.49
C GLY A 569 19.05 -10.94 -1.27
N THR A 570 18.90 -10.07 -2.26
CA THR A 570 18.03 -8.89 -2.19
C THR A 570 17.25 -8.71 -3.48
N HIS A 571 16.37 -7.72 -3.51
CA HIS A 571 15.71 -7.25 -4.71
C HIS A 571 15.78 -5.72 -4.76
N ALA A 572 16.01 -5.14 -5.95
CA ALA A 572 16.28 -3.72 -6.09
C ALA A 572 15.22 -2.82 -5.45
N ASN A 573 15.65 -1.60 -5.12
CA ASN A 573 15.16 -0.76 -4.02
C ASN A 573 15.38 -1.40 -2.63
N ALA A 574 16.48 -2.14 -2.48
CA ALA A 574 16.95 -2.66 -1.19
C ALA A 574 17.84 -1.66 -0.46
N GLU A 575 17.72 -1.65 0.87
CA GLU A 575 18.56 -0.87 1.78
C GLU A 575 18.83 -1.68 3.05
N LEU A 576 20.11 -1.89 3.36
CA LEU A 576 20.53 -2.55 4.58
C LEU A 576 21.48 -1.63 5.35
N ILE A 577 21.20 -1.38 6.63
CA ILE A 577 22.00 -0.51 7.49
C ILE A 577 22.54 -1.32 8.66
N LEU A 578 23.85 -1.30 8.84
CA LEU A 578 24.56 -1.95 9.93
C LEU A 578 25.31 -0.91 10.76
N TYR A 579 25.13 -0.93 12.08
CA TYR A 579 25.93 -0.13 12.99
C TYR A 579 27.30 -0.79 13.21
N VAL A 580 28.37 -0.13 12.76
CA VAL A 580 29.77 -0.63 12.88
C VAL A 580 30.58 0.14 13.93
N GLY A 581 30.07 1.27 14.43
CA GLY A 581 30.60 1.95 15.61
C GLY A 581 32.06 2.40 15.54
N GLY A 582 32.64 2.53 14.34
CA GLY A 582 34.05 2.83 14.12
C GLY A 582 35.00 1.64 14.29
N ARG A 583 34.47 0.41 14.43
CA ARG A 583 35.27 -0.81 14.70
C ARG A 583 35.69 -1.56 13.44
N CYS A 584 34.90 -1.43 12.37
CA CYS A 584 35.16 -2.11 11.11
C CYS A 584 36.00 -1.24 10.17
N THR A 585 36.81 -1.86 9.32
CA THR A 585 37.75 -1.19 8.42
C THR A 585 37.41 -1.35 6.94
N SER A 586 36.69 -2.40 6.55
CA SER A 586 36.28 -2.61 5.15
C SER A 586 35.06 -3.50 5.00
N PHE A 587 34.40 -3.35 3.85
CA PHE A 587 33.40 -4.29 3.33
C PHE A 587 33.74 -4.61 1.87
N SER A 588 33.53 -5.87 1.47
CA SER A 588 33.72 -6.34 0.10
C SER A 588 32.68 -7.38 -0.28
N SER A 589 32.24 -7.38 -1.54
CA SER A 589 31.33 -8.39 -2.08
C SER A 589 31.53 -8.52 -3.58
N ASP A 590 31.31 -9.72 -4.12
CA ASP A 590 30.94 -9.87 -5.52
C ASP A 590 29.45 -9.51 -5.64
N VAL A 591 29.07 -8.75 -6.67
CA VAL A 591 27.69 -8.29 -6.86
C VAL A 591 27.21 -8.50 -8.28
N GLY A 592 25.91 -8.72 -8.44
CA GLY A 592 25.26 -8.95 -9.73
C GLY A 592 23.80 -9.36 -9.58
N ILE A 593 23.13 -9.52 -10.71
CA ILE A 593 21.77 -10.06 -10.76
C ILE A 593 21.85 -11.58 -10.61
N ASP A 594 20.97 -12.13 -9.77
CA ASP A 594 20.94 -13.56 -9.46
C ASP A 594 20.25 -14.40 -10.55
N ASP A 595 20.71 -15.63 -10.72
CA ASP A 595 20.29 -16.61 -11.72
C ASP A 595 19.00 -17.34 -11.34
N GLU A 596 18.39 -17.07 -10.17
CA GLU A 596 17.09 -17.59 -9.81
C GLU A 596 16.04 -17.07 -10.81
N ARG A 597 15.95 -17.81 -11.91
CA ARG A 597 15.56 -17.31 -13.23
C ARG A 597 14.23 -16.60 -13.24
N ASP A 598 14.25 -15.42 -13.82
CA ASP A 598 13.16 -14.94 -14.67
C ASP A 598 13.18 -15.70 -16.01
N VAL A 599 12.02 -16.22 -16.42
CA VAL A 599 11.83 -16.85 -17.74
C VAL A 599 12.09 -15.87 -18.89
N ASN A 600 12.00 -14.57 -18.64
CA ASN A 600 12.17 -13.53 -19.63
C ASN A 600 13.56 -12.92 -19.67
N GLN A 601 14.48 -13.37 -18.79
CA GLN A 601 15.85 -12.87 -18.72
C GLN A 601 15.89 -11.34 -18.66
N GLN A 602 15.28 -10.79 -17.62
CA GLN A 602 15.26 -9.35 -17.33
C GLN A 602 15.85 -9.14 -15.93
N GLY A 603 16.27 -7.91 -15.64
CA GLY A 603 16.85 -7.53 -14.36
C GLY A 603 18.04 -6.62 -14.55
N SER A 604 18.00 -5.48 -13.85
CA SER A 604 19.07 -4.51 -13.79
C SER A 604 19.16 -3.85 -12.42
N ALA A 605 20.37 -3.69 -11.91
CA ALA A 605 20.56 -3.04 -10.63
C ALA A 605 21.89 -2.31 -10.54
N ILE A 606 21.95 -1.36 -9.62
CA ILE A 606 23.20 -0.71 -9.20
C ILE A 606 23.41 -1.00 -7.73
N PHE A 607 24.54 -1.62 -7.41
CA PHE A 607 24.94 -1.93 -6.05
C PHE A 607 25.89 -0.86 -5.54
N GLU A 608 25.66 -0.39 -4.33
CA GLU A 608 26.47 0.66 -3.72
C GLU A 608 26.82 0.31 -2.27
N ILE A 609 28.04 0.68 -1.89
CA ILE A 609 28.53 0.61 -0.51
C ILE A 609 28.70 2.04 -0.02
N TRP A 610 28.07 2.35 1.10
CA TRP A 610 28.11 3.65 1.75
C TRP A 610 28.70 3.50 3.16
N ALA A 611 29.66 4.37 3.47
CA ALA A 611 30.23 4.55 4.80
C ALA A 611 29.70 5.87 5.36
N ASP A 612 28.81 5.77 6.36
CA ASP A 612 27.94 6.86 6.78
C ASP A 612 27.25 7.51 5.55
N GLY A 613 27.47 8.81 5.32
CA GLY A 613 26.90 9.54 4.18
C GLY A 613 27.73 9.51 2.89
N THR A 614 28.84 8.76 2.86
CA THR A 614 29.78 8.78 1.73
C THR A 614 29.73 7.48 0.96
N ARG A 615 29.43 7.54 -0.35
CA ARG A 615 29.53 6.37 -1.22
C ARG A 615 30.99 6.01 -1.43
N VAL A 616 31.39 4.84 -0.96
CA VAL A 616 32.79 4.35 -1.04
C VAL A 616 32.99 3.36 -2.18
N ALA A 617 31.92 2.76 -2.70
CA ALA A 617 31.97 1.93 -3.90
C ALA A 617 30.63 1.90 -4.66
N SER A 618 30.70 1.60 -5.95
CA SER A 618 29.53 1.29 -6.80
C SER A 618 29.93 0.29 -7.87
N SER A 619 29.02 -0.61 -8.23
CA SER A 619 29.19 -1.54 -9.36
C SER A 619 28.97 -0.89 -10.72
N GLY A 620 28.34 0.30 -10.76
CA GLY A 620 27.61 0.74 -11.95
C GLY A 620 26.42 -0.17 -12.27
N LEU A 621 25.79 0.03 -13.43
CA LEU A 621 24.70 -0.83 -13.90
C LEU A 621 25.18 -2.26 -14.08
N ARG A 622 24.51 -3.22 -13.45
CA ARG A 622 24.65 -4.66 -13.65
C ARG A 622 23.35 -5.21 -14.22
N THR A 623 23.45 -6.11 -15.18
CA THR A 623 22.31 -6.79 -15.80
C THR A 623 22.41 -8.29 -15.58
N TRP A 624 21.33 -9.03 -15.83
CA TRP A 624 21.30 -10.49 -15.78
C TRP A 624 22.37 -11.19 -16.65
N LYS A 625 22.95 -10.51 -17.64
CA LYS A 625 23.99 -11.07 -18.53
C LYS A 625 25.41 -10.88 -18.01
N ASP A 626 25.58 -10.00 -17.04
CA ASP A 626 26.91 -9.59 -16.60
C ASP A 626 27.49 -10.61 -15.63
N ASP A 627 28.79 -10.87 -15.76
CA ASP A 627 29.53 -11.57 -14.73
C ASP A 627 29.52 -10.79 -13.40
N ALA A 628 29.66 -11.52 -12.30
CA ALA A 628 29.78 -10.92 -10.98
C ALA A 628 30.97 -9.94 -10.93
N VAL A 629 30.73 -8.75 -10.37
CA VAL A 629 31.74 -7.72 -10.20
C VAL A 629 32.11 -7.58 -8.73
N SER A 630 33.39 -7.64 -8.41
CA SER A 630 33.87 -7.36 -7.05
C SER A 630 33.84 -5.87 -6.77
N ILE A 631 33.13 -5.47 -5.72
CA ILE A 631 33.17 -4.11 -5.16
C ILE A 631 33.69 -4.15 -3.72
N SER A 632 34.45 -3.14 -3.33
CA SER A 632 34.94 -3.01 -1.96
C SER A 632 35.07 -1.54 -1.56
N GLY A 633 34.86 -1.27 -0.28
CA GLY A 633 34.90 0.08 0.28
C GLY A 633 35.53 0.10 1.66
N SER A 634 36.28 1.18 1.95
CA SER A 634 36.82 1.43 3.29
C SER A 634 35.71 1.88 4.24
N LEU A 635 35.73 1.35 5.46
CA LEU A 635 34.85 1.74 6.58
C LEU A 635 35.64 2.40 7.71
N GLN A 636 36.90 2.76 7.48
CA GLN A 636 37.78 3.29 8.53
C GLN A 636 37.16 4.51 9.22
N GLY A 637 36.82 4.34 10.51
CA GLY A 637 36.21 5.38 11.34
C GLY A 637 34.72 5.62 11.11
N ALA A 638 34.09 4.91 10.16
CA ALA A 638 32.66 5.04 9.88
C ALA A 638 31.82 4.51 11.04
N LYS A 639 30.67 5.12 11.28
CA LYS A 639 29.72 4.66 12.31
C LYS A 639 28.72 3.66 11.76
N PHE A 640 28.35 3.80 10.48
CA PHE A 640 27.41 2.93 9.79
C PHE A 640 27.96 2.44 8.45
N LEU A 641 27.66 1.17 8.16
CA LEU A 641 27.70 0.61 6.81
C LEU A 641 26.27 0.64 6.26
N ARG A 642 26.09 1.18 5.06
CA ARG A 642 24.81 1.14 4.33
C ARG A 642 25.02 0.50 2.97
N LEU A 643 24.28 -0.56 2.69
CA LEU A 643 24.27 -1.27 1.42
C LEU A 643 22.98 -0.89 0.67
N VAL A 644 23.10 -0.54 -0.60
CA VAL A 644 21.97 -0.11 -1.43
C VAL A 644 21.96 -0.88 -2.73
N VAL A 645 20.78 -1.32 -3.15
CA VAL A 645 20.52 -1.84 -4.50
C VAL A 645 19.44 -0.98 -5.12
N ASN A 646 19.79 -0.20 -6.14
CA ASN A 646 18.83 0.64 -6.87
C ASN A 646 18.28 -0.09 -8.10
N ASP A 647 17.07 0.28 -8.53
CA ASP A 647 16.37 -0.28 -9.70
C ASP A 647 16.83 0.25 -11.05
N SER A 648 17.97 0.95 -11.09
CA SER A 648 18.54 1.55 -12.31
C SER A 648 17.63 2.49 -13.13
N GLY A 649 16.45 2.86 -12.61
CA GLY A 649 15.49 3.74 -13.25
C GLY A 649 14.53 3.08 -14.24
N ASP A 650 14.55 1.76 -14.41
CA ASP A 650 13.57 1.01 -15.21
C ASP A 650 12.50 0.28 -14.38
N GLY A 651 12.58 0.45 -13.05
CA GLY A 651 11.65 -0.08 -12.06
C GLY A 651 12.05 -1.49 -11.63
N VAL A 652 11.57 -1.92 -10.47
CA VAL A 652 12.14 -3.06 -9.73
C VAL A 652 11.97 -4.45 -10.39
N ARG A 653 11.28 -4.58 -11.52
CA ARG A 653 10.83 -5.91 -12.00
C ARG A 653 12.02 -6.79 -12.38
N PHE A 654 12.12 -7.94 -11.71
CA PHE A 654 13.15 -8.97 -11.92
C PHE A 654 14.55 -8.61 -11.40
N ASP A 655 14.69 -7.54 -10.65
CA ASP A 655 15.97 -7.05 -10.14
C ASP A 655 16.39 -7.79 -8.86
N ARG A 656 16.45 -9.13 -8.92
CA ARG A 656 16.99 -9.96 -7.84
C ARG A 656 18.50 -9.77 -7.80
N GLY A 657 18.98 -9.08 -6.78
CA GLY A 657 20.36 -8.66 -6.66
C GLY A 657 21.07 -9.32 -5.50
N ASP A 658 22.29 -9.77 -5.72
CA ASP A 658 23.09 -10.44 -4.71
C ASP A 658 24.29 -9.61 -4.25
N PHE A 659 24.49 -9.53 -2.95
CA PHE A 659 25.80 -9.30 -2.35
C PHE A 659 26.42 -10.65 -2.01
N ALA A 660 27.02 -11.28 -3.01
CA ALA A 660 27.60 -12.61 -2.93
C ALA A 660 29.05 -12.60 -2.41
N GLY A 661 29.39 -13.56 -1.55
CA GLY A 661 30.68 -13.58 -0.86
C GLY A 661 30.90 -12.36 0.04
N ALA A 662 29.83 -11.73 0.52
CA ALA A 662 29.88 -10.47 1.28
C ALA A 662 30.64 -10.63 2.60
N LYS A 663 31.77 -9.93 2.71
CA LYS A 663 32.67 -9.92 3.86
C LYS A 663 32.75 -8.54 4.49
N LEU A 664 32.76 -8.55 5.82
CA LEU A 664 32.97 -7.39 6.68
C LEU A 664 34.25 -7.61 7.50
N THR A 665 35.13 -6.62 7.59
CA THR A 665 36.34 -6.71 8.43
C THR A 665 36.24 -5.75 9.60
N CYS A 666 36.26 -6.29 10.82
CA CYS A 666 36.34 -5.65 12.13
C CYS A 666 37.34 -6.47 12.99
#